data_AF-A0A323U4T6-F1
#
_entry.id   AF-A0A323U4T6-F1
#
_cell.length_a   1.000
_cell.length_b   1.000
_cell.length_c   1.000
_cell.angle_alpha   90.00
_cell.angle_beta   90.00
_cell.angle_gamma   90.00
#
_symmetry.space_group_name_H-M   'P 1'
#
loop_
_entity.id
_entity.type
_entity.pdbx_description
1 polymer ?
#
loop_
_entity_poly.entity_id
_entity_poly.type
_entity_poly.pdbx_seq_one_letter_code
_entity_poly.pdbx_strand_id
1 'polypeptide(L)'
;MRLGWIFLLLCLAACNQPSPPAASSPLQPPAALLPLEVLGPDGTRVDLPVTLARPAATLKLRVHGLQSEDEGHLEVDGGSPTPLDHTHFRLEGPGDPAVLARLGQDTHPDGTPSRPNGGINGEIAVFDLSLPLSLQPGPHRLSFVLDRAPGVSAGYRVVRLDLLDAAGNSALTTPLREEDPAGWTPPLPGAEAAAQGKALWTGAPLRTSFRDPTPLRAHCSSCHAPDGRDLKYFNYSNRSIVVRSQFHGLSEDQGKAIASYIRGLPTYASPYARPWNPPYQPGPGLDGRPVRDWAAGAGIDAVLSSDEATGARLRPDWLRSEASLNVRELPIALQLPDWNHWLPRVAPEDLFGAGYDGIAAIANGIEAGLERDPLGFAACKPDNSPRGGLSSQFEVGLARLLLYYRGGGPGLKDGVEGVRQLLDYARWRVVRQWYWMQAYGLEDQGERFHGCFAGAHPERGLLYTPPSGVATPSLPSRVEPRGWPGSQVFEVGHAIFGEEEKLHRLQATATASQETDQYIMDAWYWLPLILTPGDGVGAGNVPMDYGYPPGMFVGTGRSFYRNLVFSVHGAQQRDNGIPPYSPSWGDPCGKPGPDTYLMSNGWQGWRAGDVAWLLYRLTDAQAPGYDMGRVKALLEAYVSGWLDTMRRFTPEAWYGAAHYWACQWHNASGNPVENFSGLGPTSLPNQGPGTDVESQTYRWLAVSGRMGVLGAGLRQGVADLMKGVYRCVDWDRVVRDPPRDYGQVYALHGNGCP
;
A
#
# COMPACT_ATOMS: atom_id res chain seq x y z
N MET A 1 -9.84 49.32 -59.67
CA MET A 1 -10.16 48.01 -60.27
C MET A 1 -10.84 47.16 -59.22
N ARG A 2 -12.12 46.80 -59.48
CA ARG A 2 -12.94 45.67 -58.96
C ARG A 2 -13.06 45.50 -57.42
N LEU A 3 -14.18 45.93 -56.80
CA LEU A 3 -15.51 45.25 -56.67
C LEU A 3 -15.49 44.08 -55.66
N GLY A 4 -16.36 43.94 -54.65
CA GLY A 4 -17.51 44.74 -54.20
C GLY A 4 -17.95 44.34 -52.78
N TRP A 5 -18.36 45.29 -51.93
CA TRP A 5 -19.70 45.86 -51.73
C TRP A 5 -20.51 45.20 -50.60
N ILE A 6 -20.60 45.95 -49.50
CA ILE A 6 -21.67 45.97 -48.49
C ILE A 6 -22.97 46.43 -49.16
N PHE A 7 -24.13 45.82 -48.86
CA PHE A 7 -25.34 46.52 -48.40
C PHE A 7 -26.61 45.65 -48.28
N LEU A 8 -27.42 46.09 -47.30
CA LEU A 8 -28.88 46.17 -47.26
C LEU A 8 -29.73 45.02 -46.67
N LEU A 9 -30.28 45.34 -45.50
CA LEU A 9 -31.59 44.90 -45.01
C LEU A 9 -32.70 45.23 -46.02
N LEU A 10 -33.65 44.30 -46.19
CA LEU A 10 -35.04 44.61 -46.51
C LEU A 10 -35.96 43.49 -46.00
N CYS A 11 -36.96 43.89 -45.23
CA CYS A 11 -38.04 43.06 -44.69
C CYS A 11 -38.87 42.42 -45.82
N LEU A 12 -39.15 41.12 -45.66
CA LEU A 12 -40.32 40.48 -46.25
C LEU A 12 -41.02 39.67 -45.15
N ALA A 13 -42.23 40.12 -44.82
CA ALA A 13 -43.16 39.40 -43.97
C ALA A 13 -43.63 38.13 -44.68
N ALA A 14 -43.40 36.98 -44.06
CA ALA A 14 -44.01 35.71 -44.45
C ALA A 14 -44.77 35.14 -43.25
N CYS A 15 -46.07 34.91 -43.46
CA CYS A 15 -46.95 34.24 -42.52
C CYS A 15 -46.36 32.88 -42.11
N ASN A 16 -46.08 32.69 -40.82
CA ASN A 16 -45.77 31.37 -40.25
C ASN A 16 -46.90 30.99 -39.29
N GLN A 17 -47.65 29.95 -39.65
CA GLN A 17 -48.62 29.34 -38.76
C GLN A 17 -47.90 28.66 -37.58
N PRO A 18 -48.49 28.61 -36.38
CA PRO A 18 -47.90 27.90 -35.26
C PRO A 18 -47.90 26.39 -35.55
N SER A 19 -46.71 25.79 -35.57
CA SER A 19 -46.54 24.35 -35.53
C SER A 19 -47.24 23.78 -34.28
N PRO A 20 -47.89 22.60 -34.35
CA PRO A 20 -48.43 21.96 -33.16
C PRO A 20 -47.30 21.68 -32.16
N PRO A 21 -47.56 21.76 -30.85
CA PRO A 21 -46.53 21.52 -29.84
C PRO A 21 -45.96 20.12 -30.05
N ALA A 22 -44.63 20.05 -30.17
CA ALA A 22 -43.91 18.78 -30.17
C ALA A 22 -44.34 18.00 -28.92
N ALA A 23 -44.83 16.79 -29.12
CA ALA A 23 -45.14 15.87 -28.04
C ALA A 23 -43.91 15.78 -27.13
N SER A 24 -44.07 16.20 -25.87
CA SER A 24 -43.08 16.01 -24.84
C SER A 24 -42.71 14.54 -24.81
N SER A 25 -41.45 14.22 -25.14
CA SER A 25 -40.90 12.90 -24.84
C SER A 25 -41.23 12.56 -23.38
N PRO A 26 -41.67 11.34 -23.05
CA PRO A 26 -41.91 10.98 -21.67
C PRO A 26 -40.61 11.26 -20.90
N LEU A 27 -40.69 12.12 -19.88
CA LEU A 27 -39.59 12.38 -18.96
C LEU A 27 -39.09 11.00 -18.50
N GLN A 28 -37.84 10.68 -18.83
CA GLN A 28 -37.17 9.55 -18.19
C GLN A 28 -37.32 9.74 -16.67
N PRO A 29 -37.67 8.68 -15.91
CA PRO A 29 -37.70 8.78 -14.46
C PRO A 29 -36.34 9.32 -13.98
N PRO A 30 -36.32 10.28 -13.04
CA PRO A 30 -35.08 10.85 -12.55
C PRO A 30 -34.18 9.73 -12.02
N ALA A 31 -32.90 9.80 -12.37
CA ALA A 31 -31.92 8.83 -11.89
C ALA A 31 -31.84 8.86 -10.37
N ALA A 32 -31.72 7.68 -9.74
CA ALA A 32 -31.38 7.62 -8.33
C ALA A 32 -29.85 7.71 -8.18
N LEU A 33 -29.42 8.48 -7.18
CA LEU A 33 -28.01 8.80 -6.96
C LEU A 33 -27.38 7.85 -5.94
N LEU A 34 -26.12 7.48 -6.21
CA LEU A 34 -25.25 6.72 -5.33
C LEU A 34 -24.06 7.59 -4.91
N PRO A 35 -23.46 7.37 -3.72
CA PRO A 35 -23.80 6.31 -2.76
C PRO A 35 -25.07 6.61 -1.96
N LEU A 36 -25.74 5.56 -1.47
CA LEU A 36 -26.71 5.70 -0.40
C LEU A 36 -25.95 5.79 0.92
N GLU A 37 -26.00 6.95 1.58
CA GLU A 37 -25.32 7.19 2.84
C GLU A 37 -26.24 6.92 4.04
N VAL A 38 -26.16 5.69 4.56
CA VAL A 38 -26.89 5.24 5.76
C VAL A 38 -26.11 5.66 7.01
N LEU A 39 -26.02 6.98 7.19
CA LEU A 39 -25.20 7.61 8.22
C LEU A 39 -26.08 8.39 9.21
N GLY A 40 -25.91 8.14 10.50
CA GLY A 40 -26.63 8.84 11.56
C GLY A 40 -26.66 8.09 12.89
N PRO A 41 -27.52 8.50 13.83
CA PRO A 41 -27.80 7.71 15.02
C PRO A 41 -28.59 6.43 14.68
N ASP A 42 -28.70 5.54 15.67
CA ASP A 42 -29.50 4.32 15.58
C ASP A 42 -30.93 4.61 15.09
N GLY A 43 -31.43 3.77 14.17
CA GLY A 43 -32.71 3.93 13.48
C GLY A 43 -32.67 4.80 12.22
N THR A 44 -31.49 5.27 11.79
CA THR A 44 -31.37 6.04 10.53
C THR A 44 -31.80 5.19 9.33
N ARG A 45 -32.69 5.73 8.50
CA ARG A 45 -33.27 5.04 7.33
C ARG A 45 -33.00 5.79 6.03
N VAL A 46 -32.65 5.05 4.98
CA VAL A 46 -32.49 5.56 3.60
C VAL A 46 -33.31 4.70 2.64
N ASP A 47 -34.29 5.30 2.00
CA ASP A 47 -35.17 4.65 1.03
C ASP A 47 -34.65 4.87 -0.40
N LEU A 48 -34.57 3.80 -1.19
CA LEU A 48 -34.28 3.81 -2.62
C LEU A 48 -35.51 3.27 -3.38
N PRO A 49 -36.29 4.15 -4.05
CA PRO A 49 -37.32 3.71 -4.97
C PRO A 49 -36.69 3.20 -6.27
N VAL A 50 -37.09 2.01 -6.72
CA VAL A 50 -36.64 1.40 -7.98
C VAL A 50 -37.82 0.90 -8.80
N THR A 51 -37.63 0.72 -10.10
CA THR A 51 -38.60 0.08 -11.00
C THR A 51 -37.92 -1.02 -11.78
N LEU A 52 -38.59 -2.16 -11.91
CA LEU A 52 -38.11 -3.35 -12.60
C LEU A 52 -38.87 -3.59 -13.91
N ALA A 53 -38.14 -3.86 -15.00
CA ALA A 53 -38.72 -4.27 -16.29
C ALA A 53 -39.07 -5.75 -16.36
N ARG A 54 -38.43 -6.56 -15.51
CA ARG A 54 -38.49 -8.02 -15.51
C ARG A 54 -38.36 -8.53 -14.08
N PRO A 55 -38.69 -9.80 -13.79
CA PRO A 55 -38.47 -10.35 -12.47
C PRO A 55 -36.99 -10.30 -12.07
N ALA A 56 -36.72 -9.95 -10.81
CA ALA A 56 -35.39 -10.00 -10.22
C ALA A 56 -35.27 -11.20 -9.27
N ALA A 57 -34.12 -11.89 -9.35
CA ALA A 57 -33.79 -13.08 -8.57
C ALA A 57 -32.64 -12.83 -7.56
N THR A 58 -31.87 -11.74 -7.74
CA THR A 58 -30.71 -11.45 -6.88
C THR A 58 -30.52 -9.95 -6.72
N LEU A 59 -30.31 -9.50 -5.49
CA LEU A 59 -29.77 -8.18 -5.19
C LEU A 59 -28.24 -8.27 -5.09
N LYS A 60 -27.54 -7.41 -5.82
CA LYS A 60 -26.09 -7.20 -5.69
C LYS A 60 -25.85 -5.84 -5.07
N LEU A 61 -24.97 -5.79 -4.07
CA LEU A 61 -24.56 -4.57 -3.40
C LEU A 61 -23.04 -4.48 -3.41
N ARG A 62 -22.50 -3.28 -3.56
CA ARG A 62 -21.16 -2.94 -3.06
C ARG A 62 -21.33 -2.03 -1.87
N VAL A 63 -20.75 -2.42 -0.74
CA VAL A 63 -20.91 -1.73 0.54
C VAL A 63 -19.56 -1.20 1.00
N HIS A 64 -19.55 -0.03 1.61
CA HIS A 64 -18.40 0.57 2.26
C HIS A 64 -18.68 0.84 3.74
N GLY A 65 -17.78 0.38 4.61
CA GLY A 65 -17.78 0.72 6.04
C GLY A 65 -18.86 0.04 6.87
N LEU A 66 -19.44 -1.05 6.39
CA LEU A 66 -20.29 -1.95 7.18
C LEU A 66 -19.38 -2.89 7.99
N GLN A 67 -19.34 -2.70 9.31
CA GLN A 67 -18.35 -3.26 10.21
C GLN A 67 -18.85 -4.47 10.98
N SER A 68 -20.16 -4.59 11.24
CA SER A 68 -20.71 -5.70 12.01
C SER A 68 -22.08 -6.20 11.55
N GLU A 69 -22.38 -7.45 11.88
CA GLU A 69 -23.65 -8.12 11.52
C GLU A 69 -24.88 -7.48 12.19
N ASP A 70 -24.68 -6.72 13.26
CA ASP A 70 -25.74 -6.00 13.98
C ASP A 70 -25.89 -4.53 13.55
N GLU A 71 -25.11 -4.07 12.56
CA GLU A 71 -25.07 -2.65 12.19
C GLU A 71 -26.32 -2.21 11.41
N GLY A 72 -26.90 -3.07 10.57
CA GLY A 72 -28.09 -2.69 9.80
C GLY A 72 -28.81 -3.82 9.08
N HIS A 73 -29.95 -3.48 8.48
CA HIS A 73 -30.78 -4.40 7.72
C HIS A 73 -31.38 -3.73 6.46
N LEU A 74 -31.87 -4.60 5.57
CA LEU A 74 -32.65 -4.25 4.39
C LEU A 74 -34.13 -4.60 4.60
N GLU A 75 -35.02 -3.68 4.25
CA GLU A 75 -36.45 -3.97 4.05
C GLU A 75 -36.81 -3.78 2.58
N VAL A 76 -37.58 -4.73 2.02
CA VAL A 76 -38.13 -4.62 0.66
C VAL A 76 -39.64 -4.44 0.75
N ASP A 77 -40.15 -3.33 0.20
CA ASP A 77 -41.56 -2.95 0.21
C ASP A 77 -42.20 -2.90 1.61
N GLY A 78 -41.39 -2.63 2.64
CA GLY A 78 -41.83 -2.65 4.04
C GLY A 78 -42.12 -4.06 4.59
N GLY A 79 -41.62 -5.09 3.91
CA GLY A 79 -41.63 -6.47 4.41
C GLY A 79 -40.67 -6.69 5.58
N SER A 80 -40.50 -7.96 5.97
CA SER A 80 -39.65 -8.33 7.11
C SER A 80 -38.19 -7.85 6.94
N PRO A 81 -37.57 -7.31 8.00
CA PRO A 81 -36.14 -6.98 8.02
C PRO A 81 -35.28 -8.17 7.62
N THR A 82 -34.35 -7.94 6.69
CA THR A 82 -33.28 -8.88 6.32
C THR A 82 -31.96 -8.30 6.82
N PRO A 83 -31.39 -8.82 7.92
CA PRO A 83 -30.11 -8.34 8.46
C PRO A 83 -28.99 -8.37 7.41
N LEU A 84 -28.12 -7.36 7.45
CA LEU A 84 -26.89 -7.34 6.65
C LEU A 84 -25.84 -8.21 7.35
N ASP A 85 -26.01 -9.53 7.23
CA ASP A 85 -25.15 -10.54 7.86
C ASP A 85 -24.74 -11.64 6.88
N HIS A 86 -23.86 -12.55 7.34
CA HIS A 86 -23.43 -13.71 6.54
C HIS A 86 -24.47 -14.84 6.43
N THR A 87 -25.58 -14.76 7.16
CA THR A 87 -26.66 -15.75 7.10
C THR A 87 -27.53 -15.51 5.86
N HIS A 88 -27.78 -14.24 5.55
CA HIS A 88 -28.67 -13.82 4.47
C HIS A 88 -27.89 -13.40 3.22
N PHE A 89 -26.74 -12.74 3.39
CA PHE A 89 -25.91 -12.27 2.30
C PHE A 89 -24.70 -13.16 2.10
N ARG A 90 -24.38 -13.40 0.82
CA ARG A 90 -23.11 -13.99 0.43
C ARG A 90 -22.13 -12.89 0.07
N LEU A 91 -20.96 -12.93 0.70
CA LEU A 91 -19.81 -12.08 0.42
C LEU A 91 -19.11 -12.53 -0.88
N GLU A 92 -18.68 -11.57 -1.70
CA GLU A 92 -18.05 -11.81 -2.99
C GLU A 92 -16.74 -11.02 -3.14
N GLY A 93 -15.84 -11.53 -3.98
CA GLY A 93 -14.57 -10.87 -4.28
C GLY A 93 -13.45 -11.20 -3.28
N PRO A 94 -12.46 -10.31 -3.08
CA PRO A 94 -11.30 -10.56 -2.23
C PRO A 94 -11.66 -10.79 -0.75
N GLY A 95 -12.88 -10.43 -0.34
CA GLY A 95 -13.39 -10.70 0.99
C GLY A 95 -14.13 -12.03 1.18
N ASP A 96 -14.43 -12.77 0.10
CA ASP A 96 -15.15 -14.04 0.17
C ASP A 96 -14.42 -15.01 1.13
N PRO A 97 -15.11 -15.61 2.12
CA PRO A 97 -14.49 -16.56 3.05
C PRO A 97 -13.87 -17.76 2.35
N ALA A 98 -14.30 -18.14 1.15
CA ALA A 98 -13.65 -19.18 0.35
C ALA A 98 -12.37 -18.71 -0.35
N VAL A 99 -12.18 -17.39 -0.52
CA VAL A 99 -10.92 -16.77 -0.94
C VAL A 99 -9.99 -16.64 0.27
N LEU A 100 -10.51 -16.18 1.41
CA LEU A 100 -9.73 -16.02 2.64
C LEU A 100 -9.40 -17.36 3.34
N ALA A 101 -10.26 -18.38 3.30
CA ALA A 101 -9.96 -19.72 3.81
C ALA A 101 -8.86 -20.44 3.01
N ARG A 102 -8.48 -19.92 1.83
CA ARG A 102 -7.28 -20.37 1.10
C ARG A 102 -5.99 -19.76 1.66
N LEU A 103 -6.08 -18.75 2.53
CA LEU A 103 -4.96 -18.10 3.22
C LEU A 103 -4.55 -18.87 4.48
N GLY A 104 -5.42 -19.72 5.03
CA GLY A 104 -5.19 -20.53 6.22
C GLY A 104 -6.52 -20.90 6.89
N GLN A 105 -6.52 -21.96 7.69
CA GLN A 105 -7.57 -22.22 8.67
C GLN A 105 -6.91 -22.13 10.03
N ASP A 106 -6.96 -20.97 10.68
CA ASP A 106 -6.55 -20.88 12.07
C ASP A 106 -7.74 -21.08 13.02
N THR A 107 -7.53 -21.93 14.02
CA THR A 107 -8.36 -21.89 15.24
C THR A 107 -7.82 -20.76 16.10
N HIS A 108 -8.69 -19.88 16.63
CA HIS A 108 -8.30 -18.95 17.67
C HIS A 108 -7.57 -19.71 18.81
N PRO A 109 -6.72 -19.03 19.61
CA PRO A 109 -6.09 -19.63 20.78
C PRO A 109 -7.08 -20.25 21.80
N ASP A 110 -8.36 -19.86 21.73
CA ASP A 110 -9.46 -20.40 22.54
C ASP A 110 -10.18 -21.63 21.93
N GLY A 111 -9.71 -22.12 20.77
CA GLY A 111 -10.26 -23.28 20.07
C GLY A 111 -11.49 -23.00 19.21
N THR A 112 -11.93 -21.73 19.10
CA THR A 112 -13.01 -21.37 18.16
C THR A 112 -12.48 -21.32 16.72
N PRO A 113 -13.22 -21.82 15.71
CA PRO A 113 -12.84 -21.63 14.32
C PRO A 113 -12.80 -20.13 14.01
N SER A 114 -11.68 -19.61 13.53
CA SER A 114 -11.68 -18.28 12.95
C SER A 114 -12.61 -18.34 11.73
N ARG A 115 -13.61 -17.46 11.67
CA ARG A 115 -14.33 -17.26 10.41
C ARG A 115 -13.50 -16.25 9.63
N PRO A 116 -12.90 -16.63 8.49
CA PRO A 116 -12.15 -15.68 7.70
C PRO A 116 -13.16 -14.71 7.07
N ASN A 117 -13.33 -13.54 7.69
CA ASN A 117 -14.37 -12.58 7.31
C ASN A 117 -13.71 -11.37 6.65
N GLY A 118 -13.80 -11.26 5.34
CA GLY A 118 -13.30 -10.12 4.58
C GLY A 118 -14.40 -9.11 4.33
N GLY A 119 -14.90 -8.44 5.35
CA GLY A 119 -15.97 -7.47 5.17
C GLY A 119 -16.74 -7.24 6.47
N ILE A 120 -17.97 -7.73 6.55
CA ILE A 120 -18.77 -7.67 7.79
C ILE A 120 -17.99 -8.43 8.88
N ASN A 121 -17.76 -7.82 10.04
CA ASN A 121 -16.85 -8.31 11.09
C ASN A 121 -15.39 -8.51 10.60
N GLY A 122 -14.95 -7.76 9.59
CA GLY A 122 -13.62 -7.80 9.02
C GLY A 122 -13.07 -6.39 8.73
N GLU A 123 -11.86 -6.33 8.17
CA GLU A 123 -11.13 -5.07 7.97
C GLU A 123 -10.99 -4.68 6.48
N ILE A 124 -11.62 -5.43 5.58
CA ILE A 124 -11.79 -5.04 4.18
C ILE A 124 -12.93 -4.03 4.11
N ALA A 125 -12.59 -2.78 3.79
CA ALA A 125 -13.52 -1.67 3.93
C ALA A 125 -14.60 -1.62 2.85
N VAL A 126 -14.33 -2.18 1.65
CA VAL A 126 -15.27 -2.22 0.54
C VAL A 126 -15.39 -3.63 -0.01
N PHE A 127 -16.60 -4.15 -0.03
CA PHE A 127 -16.86 -5.52 -0.44
C PHE A 127 -18.23 -5.66 -1.11
N ASP A 128 -18.37 -6.74 -1.87
CA ASP A 128 -19.59 -7.03 -2.62
C ASP A 128 -20.43 -8.06 -1.87
N LEU A 129 -21.74 -7.82 -1.80
CA LEU A 129 -22.73 -8.70 -1.19
C LEU A 129 -23.77 -9.14 -2.22
N SER A 130 -24.24 -10.37 -2.11
CA SER A 130 -25.37 -10.87 -2.89
C SER A 130 -26.44 -11.47 -1.99
N LEU A 131 -27.71 -11.17 -2.32
CA LEU A 131 -28.89 -11.69 -1.63
C LEU A 131 -29.83 -12.32 -2.67
N PRO A 132 -30.12 -13.63 -2.57
CA PRO A 132 -31.22 -14.24 -3.32
C PRO A 132 -32.55 -13.64 -2.89
N LEU A 133 -33.38 -13.23 -3.85
CA LEU A 133 -34.71 -12.69 -3.60
C LEU A 133 -35.67 -13.00 -4.76
N SER A 134 -36.95 -12.63 -4.63
CA SER A 134 -37.93 -12.76 -5.72
C SER A 134 -38.78 -11.51 -5.79
N LEU A 135 -38.54 -10.67 -6.80
CA LEU A 135 -39.31 -9.46 -7.08
C LEU A 135 -39.91 -9.53 -8.48
N GLN A 136 -41.16 -9.08 -8.59
CA GLN A 136 -41.88 -9.05 -9.87
C GLN A 136 -41.57 -7.75 -10.64
N PRO A 137 -41.89 -7.67 -11.95
CA PRO A 137 -41.81 -6.41 -12.67
C PRO A 137 -42.71 -5.34 -12.01
N GLY A 138 -42.23 -4.11 -11.90
CA GLY A 138 -42.98 -3.01 -11.28
C GLY A 138 -42.15 -2.14 -10.33
N PRO A 139 -42.80 -1.18 -9.64
CA PRO A 139 -42.16 -0.33 -8.66
C PRO A 139 -41.92 -1.08 -7.35
N HIS A 140 -40.75 -0.86 -6.76
CA HIS A 140 -40.34 -1.40 -5.46
C HIS A 140 -39.62 -0.33 -4.64
N ARG A 141 -39.60 -0.51 -3.33
CA ARG A 141 -38.82 0.32 -2.41
C ARG A 141 -37.86 -0.54 -1.60
N LEU A 142 -36.57 -0.30 -1.77
CA LEU A 142 -35.52 -0.87 -0.94
C LEU A 142 -35.22 0.13 0.18
N SER A 143 -35.25 -0.30 1.43
CA SER A 143 -34.99 0.58 2.57
C SER A 143 -33.83 0.04 3.38
N PHE A 144 -32.75 0.81 3.47
CA PHE A 144 -31.58 0.47 4.27
C PHE A 144 -31.68 1.18 5.61
N VAL A 145 -31.56 0.42 6.69
CA VAL A 145 -31.68 0.93 8.05
C VAL A 145 -30.39 0.67 8.80
N LEU A 146 -29.94 1.67 9.55
CA LEU A 146 -28.86 1.55 10.52
C LEU A 146 -29.47 1.18 11.86
N ASP A 147 -29.34 -0.07 12.26
CA ASP A 147 -29.85 -0.55 13.54
C ASP A 147 -28.96 -0.09 14.68
N ARG A 148 -27.64 -0.20 14.46
CA ARG A 148 -26.65 0.01 15.50
C ARG A 148 -25.40 0.68 14.92
N ALA A 149 -25.25 1.99 15.12
CA ALA A 149 -24.01 2.68 14.78
C ALA A 149 -22.80 2.04 15.51
N PRO A 150 -21.68 1.73 14.84
CA PRO A 150 -20.60 0.92 15.45
C PRO A 150 -19.77 1.67 16.50
N GLY A 151 -20.06 2.96 16.74
CA GLY A 151 -19.40 3.77 17.78
C GLY A 151 -18.01 4.30 17.38
N VAL A 152 -17.42 3.78 16.29
CA VAL A 152 -16.20 4.31 15.65
C VAL A 152 -16.47 4.94 14.28
N SER A 153 -17.53 4.49 13.61
CA SER A 153 -18.06 5.04 12.35
C SER A 153 -19.45 5.66 12.60
N ALA A 154 -19.92 6.46 11.64
CA ALA A 154 -21.27 7.04 11.68
C ALA A 154 -22.32 6.17 10.95
N GLY A 155 -21.93 4.97 10.48
CA GLY A 155 -22.72 4.07 9.66
C GLY A 155 -21.98 3.66 8.38
N TYR A 156 -22.73 3.10 7.42
CA TYR A 156 -22.20 2.52 6.19
C TYR A 156 -22.74 3.21 4.92
N ARG A 157 -22.21 2.82 3.76
CA ARG A 157 -22.65 3.29 2.44
C ARG A 157 -22.95 2.13 1.50
N VAL A 158 -24.00 2.24 0.71
CA VAL A 158 -24.19 1.41 -0.49
C VAL A 158 -23.65 2.20 -1.68
N VAL A 159 -22.50 1.79 -2.22
CA VAL A 159 -21.79 2.52 -3.28
C VAL A 159 -22.12 1.99 -4.68
N ARG A 160 -22.58 0.73 -4.77
CA ARG A 160 -23.20 0.16 -5.97
C ARG A 160 -24.37 -0.73 -5.60
N LEU A 161 -25.34 -0.82 -6.50
CA LEU A 161 -26.50 -1.68 -6.37
C LEU A 161 -26.95 -2.14 -7.75
N ASP A 162 -27.38 -3.39 -7.87
CA ASP A 162 -28.17 -3.87 -9.01
C ASP A 162 -29.16 -4.95 -8.56
N LEU A 163 -30.27 -5.07 -9.28
CA LEU A 163 -31.23 -6.17 -9.13
C LEU A 163 -31.16 -6.99 -10.40
N LEU A 164 -30.66 -8.23 -10.31
CA LEU A 164 -30.40 -9.09 -11.46
C LEU A 164 -31.51 -10.11 -11.65
N ASP A 165 -31.86 -10.40 -12.91
CA ASP A 165 -32.71 -11.53 -13.28
C ASP A 165 -31.99 -12.88 -13.10
N ALA A 166 -32.71 -13.99 -13.30
CA ALA A 166 -32.14 -15.34 -13.14
C ALA A 166 -30.99 -15.65 -14.12
N ALA A 167 -30.83 -14.86 -15.19
CA ALA A 167 -29.74 -14.97 -16.15
C ALA A 167 -28.58 -14.01 -15.83
N GLY A 168 -28.65 -13.24 -14.74
CA GLY A 168 -27.62 -12.30 -14.31
C GLY A 168 -27.66 -10.94 -15.01
N ASN A 169 -28.73 -10.62 -15.76
CA ASN A 169 -28.88 -9.29 -16.39
C ASN A 169 -29.60 -8.33 -15.45
N SER A 170 -29.26 -7.04 -15.50
CA SER A 170 -29.99 -6.03 -14.75
C SER A 170 -31.49 -6.03 -15.10
N ALA A 171 -32.31 -6.08 -14.06
CA ALA A 171 -33.76 -5.97 -14.12
C ALA A 171 -34.24 -4.53 -13.92
N LEU A 172 -33.35 -3.62 -13.50
CA LEU A 172 -33.65 -2.21 -13.24
C LEU A 172 -33.98 -1.44 -14.53
N THR A 173 -35.03 -0.63 -14.48
CA THR A 173 -35.25 0.47 -15.43
C THR A 173 -34.87 1.81 -14.84
N THR A 174 -34.88 1.94 -13.52
CA THR A 174 -34.38 3.11 -12.81
C THR A 174 -32.88 3.23 -13.05
N PRO A 175 -32.40 4.30 -13.71
CA PRO A 175 -30.97 4.48 -13.88
C PRO A 175 -30.35 4.84 -12.53
N LEU A 176 -29.37 4.07 -12.10
CA LEU A 176 -28.53 4.39 -10.95
C LEU A 176 -27.28 5.13 -11.45
N ARG A 177 -26.95 6.26 -10.85
CA ARG A 177 -25.77 7.06 -11.21
C ARG A 177 -25.00 7.45 -9.97
N GLU A 178 -23.69 7.47 -10.07
CA GLU A 178 -22.86 8.07 -9.04
C GLU A 178 -23.08 9.59 -9.06
N GLU A 179 -23.29 10.17 -7.88
CA GLU A 179 -23.38 11.62 -7.70
C GLU A 179 -22.05 12.27 -8.08
N ASP A 180 -22.11 13.37 -8.82
CA ASP A 180 -20.92 14.13 -9.23
C ASP A 180 -20.56 15.19 -8.17
N PRO A 181 -19.43 15.05 -7.46
CA PRO A 181 -19.00 16.01 -6.45
C PRO A 181 -18.71 17.41 -7.01
N ALA A 182 -18.46 17.53 -8.32
CA ALA A 182 -18.25 18.84 -8.95
C ALA A 182 -19.49 19.74 -8.86
N GLY A 183 -20.68 19.16 -8.66
CA GLY A 183 -21.93 19.88 -8.47
C GLY A 183 -22.20 20.33 -7.02
N TRP A 184 -21.38 19.93 -6.05
CA TRP A 184 -21.66 20.22 -4.65
C TRP A 184 -21.37 21.67 -4.27
N THR A 185 -22.39 22.34 -3.73
CA THR A 185 -22.29 23.71 -3.21
C THR A 185 -22.19 23.74 -1.68
N PRO A 186 -21.67 24.82 -1.09
CA PRO A 186 -21.78 25.06 0.35
C PRO A 186 -23.24 24.99 0.82
N PRO A 187 -23.57 24.23 1.89
CA PRO A 187 -24.94 24.15 2.39
C PRO A 187 -25.41 25.44 3.10
N LEU A 188 -24.50 26.27 3.61
CA LEU A 188 -24.79 27.61 4.09
C LEU A 188 -24.08 28.65 3.20
N PRO A 189 -24.78 29.73 2.80
CA PRO A 189 -24.18 30.76 1.96
C PRO A 189 -23.28 31.71 2.76
N GLY A 190 -22.32 32.32 2.07
CA GLY A 190 -21.55 33.47 2.56
C GLY A 190 -20.25 33.14 3.30
N ALA A 191 -19.36 34.13 3.33
CA ALA A 191 -18.03 33.99 3.94
C ALA A 191 -18.07 33.84 5.47
N GLU A 192 -19.12 34.37 6.12
CA GLU A 192 -19.30 34.26 7.57
C GLU A 192 -19.53 32.82 8.02
N ALA A 193 -20.39 32.07 7.32
CA ALA A 193 -20.61 30.65 7.59
C ALA A 193 -19.33 29.82 7.38
N ALA A 194 -18.54 30.13 6.35
CA ALA A 194 -17.25 29.49 6.12
C ALA A 194 -16.21 29.84 7.20
N ALA A 195 -16.19 31.08 7.70
CA ALA A 195 -15.33 31.48 8.80
C ALA A 195 -15.71 30.78 10.12
N GLN A 196 -17.02 30.67 10.40
CA GLN A 196 -17.51 29.90 11.54
C GLN A 196 -17.15 28.41 11.42
N GLY A 197 -17.31 27.83 10.23
CA GLY A 197 -16.92 26.45 9.94
C GLY A 197 -15.44 26.21 10.19
N LYS A 198 -14.57 27.14 9.79
CA LYS A 198 -13.13 27.08 10.08
C LYS A 198 -12.84 27.10 11.58
N ALA A 199 -13.49 28.01 12.32
CA ALA A 199 -13.30 28.12 13.76
C ALA A 199 -13.73 26.84 14.49
N LEU A 200 -14.83 26.22 14.06
CA LEU A 200 -15.29 24.94 14.59
C LEU A 200 -14.33 23.79 14.26
N TRP A 201 -13.84 23.75 13.01
CA TRP A 201 -12.89 22.74 12.54
C TRP A 201 -11.64 22.64 13.43
N THR A 202 -11.11 23.80 13.86
CA THR A 202 -9.86 23.89 14.62
C THR A 202 -10.03 23.97 16.14
N GLY A 203 -11.25 24.20 16.65
CA GLY A 203 -11.42 24.55 18.07
C GLY A 203 -12.74 24.15 18.72
N ALA A 204 -13.63 23.44 18.02
CA ALA A 204 -14.88 23.02 18.63
C ALA A 204 -14.65 22.00 19.75
N PRO A 205 -15.36 22.09 20.89
CA PRO A 205 -15.37 21.01 21.87
C PRO A 205 -16.10 19.79 21.28
N LEU A 206 -15.44 18.64 21.30
CA LEU A 206 -15.95 17.40 20.72
C LEU A 206 -16.18 16.33 21.80
N ARG A 207 -16.98 15.31 21.47
CA ARG A 207 -17.13 14.05 22.23
C ARG A 207 -16.71 12.85 21.40
N THR A 208 -16.48 11.70 22.04
CA THR A 208 -16.08 10.45 21.35
C THR A 208 -17.07 10.02 20.27
N SER A 209 -18.37 9.90 20.57
CA SER A 209 -19.37 9.43 19.60
C SER A 209 -20.81 9.77 19.99
N PHE A 210 -21.79 9.30 19.20
CA PHE A 210 -23.22 9.32 19.59
C PHE A 210 -23.50 8.56 20.90
N ARG A 211 -22.69 7.54 21.21
CA ARG A 211 -22.90 6.62 22.33
C ARG A 211 -21.99 6.88 23.52
N ASP A 212 -20.84 7.47 23.25
CA ASP A 212 -19.87 7.83 24.27
C ASP A 212 -19.77 9.36 24.35
N PRO A 213 -20.37 9.96 25.39
CA PRO A 213 -20.36 11.40 25.59
C PRO A 213 -19.03 11.92 26.16
N THR A 214 -18.01 11.07 26.32
CA THR A 214 -16.70 11.47 26.86
C THR A 214 -16.12 12.63 26.04
N PRO A 215 -15.80 13.77 26.67
CA PRO A 215 -15.18 14.90 26.00
C PRO A 215 -13.79 14.57 25.47
N LEU A 216 -13.47 15.07 24.28
CA LEU A 216 -12.15 14.95 23.65
C LEU A 216 -11.35 16.25 23.86
N ARG A 217 -10.02 16.13 23.93
CA ARG A 217 -9.08 17.26 23.79
C ARG A 217 -8.87 17.61 22.33
N ALA A 218 -8.99 16.63 21.45
CA ALA A 218 -8.83 16.81 20.01
C ALA A 218 -9.96 17.64 19.37
N HIS A 219 -9.61 18.23 18.23
CA HIS A 219 -10.53 18.88 17.30
C HIS A 219 -10.54 18.12 15.96
N CYS A 220 -11.38 18.52 15.01
CA CYS A 220 -11.41 17.86 13.70
C CYS A 220 -10.04 17.90 13.01
N SER A 221 -9.35 19.04 13.11
CA SER A 221 -7.99 19.26 12.59
C SER A 221 -6.88 18.46 13.30
N SER A 222 -7.19 17.77 14.40
CA SER A 222 -6.22 16.92 15.10
C SER A 222 -6.02 15.59 14.38
N CYS A 223 -7.10 14.98 13.88
CA CYS A 223 -7.06 13.72 13.13
C CYS A 223 -6.94 13.91 11.61
N HIS A 224 -7.60 14.93 11.06
CA HIS A 224 -7.63 15.23 9.64
C HIS A 224 -6.52 16.21 9.21
N ALA A 225 -6.43 16.49 7.91
CA ALA A 225 -5.53 17.55 7.44
C ALA A 225 -5.86 18.88 8.16
N PRO A 226 -4.87 19.69 8.58
CA PRO A 226 -5.13 20.85 9.43
C PRO A 226 -6.10 21.87 8.85
N ASP A 227 -6.17 22.01 7.52
CA ASP A 227 -7.14 22.88 6.84
C ASP A 227 -8.44 22.16 6.40
N GLY A 228 -8.53 20.84 6.56
CA GLY A 228 -9.65 20.00 6.11
C GLY A 228 -9.64 19.66 4.63
N ARG A 229 -8.54 19.91 3.91
CA ARG A 229 -8.45 19.65 2.47
C ARG A 229 -8.69 18.20 2.09
N ASP A 230 -8.41 17.25 2.98
CA ASP A 230 -8.64 15.83 2.74
C ASP A 230 -10.12 15.54 2.52
N LEU A 231 -11.01 16.16 3.31
CA LEU A 231 -12.46 16.03 3.12
C LEU A 231 -12.90 16.54 1.74
N LYS A 232 -12.29 17.64 1.27
CA LYS A 232 -12.57 18.18 -0.08
C LYS A 232 -11.96 17.31 -1.17
N TYR A 233 -10.69 16.92 -1.02
CA TYR A 233 -9.94 16.14 -1.99
C TYR A 233 -10.60 14.79 -2.25
N PHE A 234 -10.93 14.05 -1.18
CA PHE A 234 -11.58 12.75 -1.24
C PHE A 234 -13.10 12.82 -1.40
N ASN A 235 -13.67 13.99 -1.65
CA ASN A 235 -15.10 14.18 -1.89
C ASN A 235 -15.99 13.55 -0.81
N TYR A 236 -15.74 13.86 0.46
CA TYR A 236 -16.74 13.59 1.50
C TYR A 236 -17.96 14.47 1.25
N SER A 237 -19.16 13.88 1.19
CA SER A 237 -20.41 14.61 0.91
C SER A 237 -20.76 15.62 2.00
N ASN A 238 -21.64 16.59 1.70
CA ASN A 238 -22.14 17.52 2.72
C ASN A 238 -22.81 16.75 3.86
N ARG A 239 -23.57 15.69 3.54
CA ARG A 239 -24.24 14.84 4.53
C ARG A 239 -23.24 14.12 5.44
N SER A 240 -22.20 13.51 4.89
CA SER A 240 -21.18 12.84 5.68
C SER A 240 -20.49 13.78 6.65
N ILE A 241 -20.17 15.01 6.23
CA ILE A 241 -19.51 16.01 7.09
C ILE A 241 -20.45 16.45 8.22
N VAL A 242 -21.71 16.75 7.89
CA VAL A 242 -22.72 17.16 8.88
C VAL A 242 -22.97 16.06 9.91
N VAL A 243 -23.22 14.84 9.46
CA VAL A 243 -23.52 13.71 10.36
C VAL A 243 -22.30 13.36 11.23
N ARG A 244 -21.09 13.39 10.68
CA ARG A 244 -19.88 13.13 11.48
C ARG A 244 -19.61 14.26 12.49
N SER A 245 -20.02 15.49 12.20
CA SER A 245 -19.99 16.59 13.18
C SER A 245 -20.97 16.33 14.34
N GLN A 246 -22.17 15.83 14.05
CA GLN A 246 -23.17 15.46 15.06
C GLN A 246 -22.74 14.26 15.91
N PHE A 247 -22.06 13.30 15.28
CA PHE A 247 -21.41 12.18 15.97
C PHE A 247 -20.49 12.69 17.08
N HIS A 248 -19.70 13.72 16.79
CA HIS A 248 -18.82 14.39 17.76
C HIS A 248 -19.49 15.49 18.60
N GLY A 249 -20.82 15.54 18.65
CA GLY A 249 -21.57 16.37 19.60
C GLY A 249 -21.94 17.78 19.11
N LEU A 250 -21.66 18.10 17.85
CA LEU A 250 -22.05 19.38 17.26
C LEU A 250 -23.52 19.35 16.79
N SER A 251 -24.13 20.52 16.67
CA SER A 251 -25.44 20.68 16.03
C SER A 251 -25.36 20.49 14.51
N GLU A 252 -26.52 20.27 13.88
CA GLU A 252 -26.61 20.17 12.42
C GLU A 252 -26.10 21.44 11.73
N ASP A 253 -26.45 22.62 12.23
CA ASP A 253 -26.03 23.90 11.64
C ASP A 253 -24.52 24.15 11.80
N GLN A 254 -23.94 23.74 12.93
CA GLN A 254 -22.48 23.72 13.09
C GLN A 254 -21.82 22.78 12.07
N GLY A 255 -22.39 21.59 11.87
CA GLY A 255 -21.94 20.67 10.83
C GLY A 255 -22.05 21.26 9.41
N LYS A 256 -23.13 21.99 9.11
CA LYS A 256 -23.30 22.68 7.83
C LYS A 256 -22.31 23.83 7.66
N ALA A 257 -21.98 24.55 8.73
CA ALA A 257 -20.93 25.58 8.70
C ALA A 257 -19.57 24.96 8.35
N ILE A 258 -19.20 23.83 8.99
CA ILE A 258 -17.99 23.08 8.64
C ILE A 258 -18.03 22.62 7.18
N ALA A 259 -19.12 21.99 6.72
CA ALA A 259 -19.25 21.57 5.32
C ALA A 259 -19.12 22.76 4.34
N SER A 260 -19.66 23.93 4.69
CA SER A 260 -19.54 25.16 3.89
C SER A 260 -18.10 25.66 3.82
N TYR A 261 -17.38 25.62 4.95
CA TYR A 261 -15.95 25.88 5.00
C TYR A 261 -15.17 24.94 4.08
N ILE A 262 -15.38 23.63 4.19
CA ILE A 262 -14.69 22.62 3.37
C ILE A 262 -14.95 22.85 1.88
N ARG A 263 -16.19 23.10 1.46
CA ARG A 263 -16.50 23.41 0.05
C ARG A 263 -15.80 24.68 -0.44
N GLY A 264 -15.73 25.69 0.42
CA GLY A 264 -15.09 26.98 0.14
C GLY A 264 -13.55 26.96 0.09
N LEU A 265 -12.89 25.86 0.48
CA LEU A 265 -11.43 25.77 0.43
C LEU A 265 -10.92 25.99 -1.01
N PRO A 266 -9.77 26.67 -1.21
CA PRO A 266 -9.16 26.82 -2.54
C PRO A 266 -8.50 25.53 -3.05
N THR A 267 -8.57 24.44 -2.30
CA THR A 267 -7.98 23.14 -2.65
C THR A 267 -8.71 22.48 -3.82
N TYR A 268 -7.94 21.78 -4.65
CA TYR A 268 -8.44 20.89 -5.69
C TYR A 268 -9.27 19.73 -5.11
N ALA A 269 -10.42 19.45 -5.73
CA ALA A 269 -11.22 18.25 -5.49
C ALA A 269 -11.00 17.30 -6.67
N SER A 270 -10.40 16.14 -6.42
CA SER A 270 -10.12 15.19 -7.50
C SER A 270 -11.42 14.53 -7.98
N PRO A 271 -11.73 14.51 -9.28
CA PRO A 271 -12.94 13.84 -9.76
C PRO A 271 -12.89 12.30 -9.55
N TYR A 272 -11.69 11.74 -9.36
CA TYR A 272 -11.47 10.30 -9.18
C TYR A 272 -11.51 9.83 -7.72
N ALA A 273 -11.35 10.76 -6.77
CA ALA A 273 -11.26 10.42 -5.37
C ALA A 273 -12.65 10.29 -4.75
N ARG A 274 -12.81 9.30 -3.86
CA ARG A 274 -14.02 9.09 -3.05
C ARG A 274 -13.61 8.57 -1.68
N PRO A 275 -14.44 8.73 -0.63
CA PRO A 275 -14.12 8.22 0.70
C PRO A 275 -13.89 6.70 0.75
N TRP A 276 -14.48 5.95 -0.20
CA TRP A 276 -14.37 4.49 -0.32
C TRP A 276 -13.35 4.03 -1.36
N ASN A 277 -12.71 4.95 -2.10
CA ASN A 277 -11.65 4.59 -3.04
C ASN A 277 -10.32 4.66 -2.28
N PRO A 278 -9.53 3.57 -2.22
CA PRO A 278 -8.26 3.61 -1.51
C PRO A 278 -7.29 4.61 -2.13
N PRO A 279 -6.74 5.55 -1.33
CA PRO A 279 -5.65 6.39 -1.78
C PRO A 279 -4.53 5.54 -2.37
N TYR A 280 -4.04 5.96 -3.54
CA TYR A 280 -2.92 5.32 -4.23
C TYR A 280 -3.13 3.85 -4.63
N GLN A 281 -4.37 3.32 -4.65
CA GLN A 281 -4.66 2.00 -5.23
C GLN A 281 -4.01 1.90 -6.61
N PRO A 282 -3.13 0.91 -6.87
CA PRO A 282 -2.47 0.81 -8.16
C PRO A 282 -3.44 0.29 -9.22
N GLY A 283 -3.21 0.70 -10.46
CA GLY A 283 -3.99 0.26 -11.60
C GLY A 283 -3.67 1.03 -12.88
N PRO A 284 -4.15 0.54 -14.03
CA PRO A 284 -3.76 1.07 -15.33
C PRO A 284 -4.16 2.54 -15.53
N GLY A 285 -3.24 3.32 -16.11
CA GLY A 285 -3.40 4.72 -16.46
C GLY A 285 -3.25 5.70 -15.30
N LEU A 286 -2.74 5.27 -14.14
CA LEU A 286 -2.57 6.12 -12.96
C LEU A 286 -1.49 7.19 -13.17
N ASP A 287 -0.33 6.82 -13.69
CA ASP A 287 0.80 7.73 -13.93
C ASP A 287 0.53 8.66 -15.13
N GLY A 288 -0.44 8.31 -15.98
CA GLY A 288 -0.94 9.19 -17.05
C GLY A 288 -1.86 10.32 -16.56
N ARG A 289 -2.28 10.31 -15.28
CA ARG A 289 -3.10 11.37 -14.69
C ARG A 289 -2.23 12.56 -14.22
N PRO A 290 -2.79 13.77 -14.10
CA PRO A 290 -2.11 14.89 -13.44
C PRO A 290 -1.63 14.52 -12.03
N VAL A 291 -0.49 15.07 -11.60
CA VAL A 291 0.12 14.82 -10.27
C VAL A 291 -0.89 14.97 -9.12
N ARG A 292 -1.71 16.01 -9.17
CA ARG A 292 -2.77 16.31 -8.20
C ARG A 292 -3.89 15.26 -8.11
N ASP A 293 -3.93 14.27 -9.00
CA ASP A 293 -4.90 13.16 -9.01
C ASP A 293 -4.27 11.83 -8.57
N TRP A 294 -2.95 11.77 -8.41
CA TRP A 294 -2.25 10.53 -8.07
C TRP A 294 -2.69 9.96 -6.71
N ALA A 295 -2.97 10.82 -5.73
CA ALA A 295 -3.45 10.40 -4.41
C ALA A 295 -4.87 9.83 -4.43
N ALA A 296 -5.64 10.07 -5.50
CA ALA A 296 -6.97 9.45 -5.65
C ALA A 296 -6.88 7.94 -5.92
N GLY A 297 -5.73 7.46 -6.40
CA GLY A 297 -5.55 6.07 -6.83
C GLY A 297 -6.38 5.71 -8.07
N ALA A 298 -6.26 4.47 -8.50
CA ALA A 298 -7.04 3.92 -9.61
C ALA A 298 -8.50 3.60 -9.22
N GLY A 299 -8.84 3.69 -7.93
CA GLY A 299 -10.17 3.40 -7.38
C GLY A 299 -10.41 1.93 -7.10
N ILE A 300 -11.50 1.62 -6.40
CA ILE A 300 -11.80 0.25 -5.94
C ILE A 300 -12.00 -0.75 -7.09
N ASP A 301 -12.41 -0.28 -8.27
CA ASP A 301 -12.59 -1.12 -9.45
C ASP A 301 -11.29 -1.65 -10.05
N ALA A 302 -10.14 -1.08 -9.67
CA ALA A 302 -8.84 -1.58 -10.07
C ALA A 302 -8.39 -2.79 -9.24
N VAL A 303 -9.06 -3.08 -8.11
CA VAL A 303 -8.76 -4.23 -7.27
C VAL A 303 -9.15 -5.51 -7.99
N LEU A 304 -8.20 -6.43 -8.11
CA LEU A 304 -8.43 -7.72 -8.76
C LEU A 304 -9.02 -8.73 -7.77
N SER A 305 -9.73 -9.72 -8.29
CA SER A 305 -10.38 -10.75 -7.46
C SER A 305 -9.43 -11.85 -6.98
N SER A 306 -8.24 -11.99 -7.57
CA SER A 306 -7.27 -13.03 -7.16
C SER A 306 -5.82 -12.71 -7.53
N ASP A 307 -4.88 -13.35 -6.85
CA ASP A 307 -3.45 -13.17 -7.13
C ASP A 307 -3.09 -13.62 -8.55
N GLU A 308 -3.77 -14.63 -9.08
CA GLU A 308 -3.61 -15.08 -10.47
C GLU A 308 -4.01 -14.02 -11.49
N ALA A 309 -5.06 -13.25 -11.20
CA ALA A 309 -5.41 -12.09 -12.01
C ALA A 309 -4.28 -11.04 -11.99
N THR A 310 -3.58 -10.87 -10.87
CA THR A 310 -2.37 -10.02 -10.78
C THR A 310 -1.26 -10.58 -11.69
N GLY A 311 -0.99 -11.88 -11.60
CA GLY A 311 -0.01 -12.57 -12.46
C GLY A 311 -0.31 -12.51 -13.96
N ALA A 312 -1.60 -12.49 -14.33
CA ALA A 312 -2.02 -12.30 -15.73
C ALA A 312 -1.70 -10.90 -16.27
N ARG A 313 -1.52 -9.89 -15.39
CA ARG A 313 -1.17 -8.51 -15.77
C ARG A 313 0.33 -8.24 -15.82
N LEU A 314 1.15 -9.08 -15.18
CA LEU A 314 2.60 -8.99 -15.27
C LEU A 314 3.08 -9.22 -16.70
N ARG A 315 4.21 -8.63 -17.08
CA ARG A 315 4.84 -8.94 -18.37
C ARG A 315 6.26 -9.44 -18.14
N PRO A 316 6.71 -10.52 -18.80
CA PRO A 316 8.07 -11.04 -18.62
C PRO A 316 9.19 -10.00 -18.83
N ASP A 317 9.01 -9.05 -19.75
CA ASP A 317 9.96 -7.95 -19.97
C ASP A 317 10.14 -7.05 -18.74
N TRP A 318 9.10 -6.87 -17.93
CA TRP A 318 9.16 -6.06 -16.70
C TRP A 318 9.95 -6.70 -15.58
N LEU A 319 10.17 -8.01 -15.63
CA LEU A 319 10.81 -8.76 -14.55
C LEU A 319 12.34 -8.81 -14.68
N ARG A 320 12.88 -8.21 -15.74
CA ARG A 320 14.31 -8.11 -15.95
C ARG A 320 14.89 -6.99 -15.11
N SER A 321 16.14 -7.16 -14.68
CA SER A 321 16.87 -6.17 -13.90
C SER A 321 17.00 -4.81 -14.57
N GLU A 322 17.10 -4.76 -15.90
CA GLU A 322 17.22 -3.53 -16.69
C GLU A 322 15.88 -2.82 -16.93
N ALA A 323 14.77 -3.48 -16.62
CA ALA A 323 13.46 -2.86 -16.69
C ALA A 323 13.16 -2.04 -15.43
N SER A 324 12.14 -1.19 -15.53
CA SER A 324 11.53 -0.49 -14.40
C SER A 324 10.10 -1.03 -14.24
N LEU A 325 9.91 -1.95 -13.30
CA LEU A 325 8.57 -2.41 -12.94
C LEU A 325 7.84 -1.26 -12.26
N ASN A 326 6.86 -0.69 -12.96
CA ASN A 326 5.99 0.32 -12.41
C ASN A 326 4.86 -0.33 -11.61
N VAL A 327 5.07 -0.47 -10.30
CA VAL A 327 4.12 -1.07 -9.37
C VAL A 327 2.83 -0.26 -9.20
N ARG A 328 2.82 1.01 -9.61
CA ARG A 328 1.64 1.90 -9.55
C ARG A 328 0.62 1.62 -10.64
N GLU A 329 1.10 1.12 -11.78
CA GLU A 329 0.30 0.77 -12.95
C GLU A 329 -0.18 -0.69 -12.93
N LEU A 330 0.33 -1.49 -12.00
CA LEU A 330 0.00 -2.90 -11.85
C LEU A 330 -1.21 -3.07 -10.91
N PRO A 331 -2.42 -3.38 -11.43
CA PRO A 331 -3.53 -3.71 -10.54
C PRO A 331 -3.24 -5.01 -9.79
N ILE A 332 -3.61 -5.04 -8.52
CA ILE A 332 -3.34 -6.15 -7.59
C ILE A 332 -4.62 -6.66 -6.94
N ALA A 333 -4.62 -7.91 -6.51
CA ALA A 333 -5.69 -8.49 -5.70
C ALA A 333 -5.52 -8.20 -4.21
N LEU A 334 -5.40 -6.90 -3.92
CA LEU A 334 -5.27 -6.35 -2.57
C LEU A 334 -5.89 -4.96 -2.60
N GLN A 335 -7.00 -4.78 -1.88
CA GLN A 335 -7.55 -3.46 -1.62
C GLN A 335 -6.66 -2.78 -0.58
N LEU A 336 -6.06 -1.66 -0.96
CA LEU A 336 -5.32 -0.81 -0.02
C LEU A 336 -6.27 -0.12 0.98
N PRO A 337 -5.77 0.38 2.12
CA PRO A 337 -6.62 1.03 3.11
C PRO A 337 -7.28 2.28 2.50
N ASP A 338 -8.59 2.46 2.71
CA ASP A 338 -9.28 3.71 2.34
C ASP A 338 -8.90 4.88 3.26
N TRP A 339 -9.32 6.10 2.93
CA TRP A 339 -8.93 7.28 3.71
C TRP A 339 -9.35 7.18 5.18
N ASN A 340 -10.48 6.53 5.51
CA ASN A 340 -10.90 6.36 6.90
C ASN A 340 -9.94 5.46 7.70
N HIS A 341 -9.28 4.51 7.03
CA HIS A 341 -8.28 3.62 7.64
C HIS A 341 -6.88 4.26 7.73
N TRP A 342 -6.65 5.35 7.01
CA TRP A 342 -5.45 6.18 7.18
C TRP A 342 -5.53 7.08 8.41
N LEU A 343 -6.74 7.50 8.80
CA LEU A 343 -6.94 8.36 9.96
C LEU A 343 -6.64 7.62 11.27
N PRO A 344 -6.07 8.29 12.28
CA PRO A 344 -5.97 7.73 13.61
C PRO A 344 -7.36 7.51 14.21
N ARG A 345 -7.56 6.39 14.93
CA ARG A 345 -8.80 6.16 15.69
C ARG A 345 -8.88 7.09 16.90
N VAL A 346 -7.74 7.37 17.53
CA VAL A 346 -7.59 8.33 18.63
C VAL A 346 -6.51 9.35 18.29
N ALA A 347 -6.81 10.64 18.45
CA ALA A 347 -5.87 11.71 18.17
C ALA A 347 -4.66 11.69 19.12
N PRO A 348 -3.46 12.12 18.69
CA PRO A 348 -2.29 12.21 19.56
C PRO A 348 -2.51 13.02 20.85
N GLU A 349 -3.31 14.08 20.80
CA GLU A 349 -3.71 14.91 21.95
C GLU A 349 -4.39 14.10 23.06
N ASP A 350 -5.26 13.16 22.66
CA ASP A 350 -6.01 12.29 23.56
C ASP A 350 -5.19 11.06 23.98
N LEU A 351 -4.25 10.63 23.13
CA LEU A 351 -3.33 9.52 23.41
C LEU A 351 -2.29 9.87 24.47
N PHE A 352 -1.63 11.03 24.32
CA PHE A 352 -0.44 11.39 25.11
C PHE A 352 -0.70 12.49 26.13
N GLY A 353 -1.82 13.20 26.02
CA GLY A 353 -2.13 14.33 26.88
C GLY A 353 -1.02 15.38 26.90
N ALA A 354 -0.44 15.66 28.07
CA ALA A 354 0.64 16.64 28.21
C ALA A 354 1.91 16.26 27.42
N GLY A 355 2.09 15.00 27.03
CA GLY A 355 3.19 14.56 26.16
C GLY A 355 3.07 15.05 24.71
N TYR A 356 1.92 15.59 24.31
CA TYR A 356 1.67 16.04 22.94
C TYR A 356 2.44 17.31 22.55
N ASP A 357 2.78 18.20 23.49
CA ASP A 357 3.39 19.50 23.18
C ASP A 357 4.67 19.37 22.32
N GLY A 358 5.49 18.35 22.61
CA GLY A 358 6.70 18.05 21.83
C GLY A 358 6.40 17.54 20.41
N ILE A 359 5.32 16.78 20.24
CA ILE A 359 4.85 16.28 18.92
C ILE A 359 4.34 17.47 18.10
N ALA A 360 3.51 18.32 18.70
CA ALA A 360 2.97 19.51 18.05
C ALA A 360 4.10 20.46 17.62
N ALA A 361 5.11 20.68 18.47
CA ALA A 361 6.25 21.53 18.14
C ALA A 361 7.05 21.04 16.91
N ILE A 362 7.22 19.72 16.77
CA ILE A 362 7.89 19.13 15.59
C ILE A 362 7.05 19.37 14.33
N ALA A 363 5.75 19.05 14.37
CA ALA A 363 4.85 19.25 13.23
C ALA A 363 4.84 20.72 12.78
N ASN A 364 4.71 21.65 13.73
CA ASN A 364 4.73 23.09 13.46
C ASN A 364 6.08 23.56 12.88
N GLY A 365 7.19 23.01 13.38
CA GLY A 365 8.53 23.33 12.86
C GLY A 365 8.72 22.90 11.41
N ILE A 366 8.12 21.78 11.02
CA ILE A 366 8.14 21.25 9.65
C ILE A 366 7.28 22.11 8.73
N GLU A 367 6.06 22.44 9.15
CA GLU A 367 5.18 23.35 8.41
C GLU A 367 5.85 24.70 8.19
N ALA A 368 6.44 25.31 9.23
CA ALA A 368 7.18 26.56 9.10
C ALA A 368 8.43 26.45 8.21
N GLY A 369 9.03 25.27 8.07
CA GLY A 369 10.11 25.00 7.11
C GLY A 369 9.60 24.98 5.67
N LEU A 370 8.50 24.26 5.45
CA LEU A 370 7.86 24.11 4.14
C LEU A 370 7.24 25.41 3.63
N GLU A 371 6.68 26.24 4.51
CA GLU A 371 6.17 27.57 4.14
C GLU A 371 7.27 28.51 3.64
N ARG A 372 8.51 28.35 4.16
CA ARG A 372 9.64 29.21 3.78
C ARG A 372 10.29 28.78 2.47
N ASP A 373 10.55 27.49 2.30
CA ASP A 373 11.19 26.93 1.10
C ASP A 373 10.81 25.45 0.97
N PRO A 374 9.68 25.11 0.35
CA PRO A 374 9.20 23.74 0.35
C PRO A 374 10.14 22.78 -0.39
N LEU A 375 10.67 23.21 -1.54
CA LEU A 375 11.57 22.36 -2.34
C LEU A 375 12.93 22.19 -1.68
N GLY A 376 13.53 23.26 -1.14
CA GLY A 376 14.83 23.17 -0.47
C GLY A 376 14.76 22.54 0.92
N PHE A 377 13.64 22.69 1.63
CA PHE A 377 13.39 22.00 2.90
C PHE A 377 13.23 20.48 2.68
N ALA A 378 12.49 20.10 1.64
CA ALA A 378 12.24 18.70 1.33
C ALA A 378 13.43 17.99 0.66
N ALA A 379 14.27 18.74 -0.06
CA ALA A 379 15.43 18.20 -0.75
C ALA A 379 16.39 17.48 0.19
N CYS A 380 16.94 16.37 -0.29
CA CYS A 380 18.02 15.69 0.40
C CYS A 380 19.28 16.56 0.50
N LYS A 381 20.04 16.38 1.58
CA LYS A 381 21.28 17.10 1.86
C LYS A 381 22.46 16.13 2.03
N PRO A 382 23.62 16.43 1.41
CA PRO A 382 24.79 15.55 1.41
C PRO A 382 25.71 15.64 2.65
N ASP A 383 25.44 16.52 3.63
CA ASP A 383 26.36 16.85 4.73
C ASP A 383 26.01 16.17 6.07
N ASN A 384 26.52 14.96 6.35
CA ASN A 384 26.50 14.18 7.63
C ASN A 384 25.19 14.10 8.46
N SER A 385 24.12 14.72 7.97
CA SER A 385 22.72 14.60 8.35
C SER A 385 22.08 14.05 7.08
N PRO A 386 22.17 12.73 6.84
CA PRO A 386 22.02 12.12 5.52
C PRO A 386 20.59 12.16 4.94
N ARG A 387 19.74 13.09 5.38
CA ARG A 387 18.30 13.10 5.11
C ARG A 387 17.82 14.55 5.06
N GLY A 388 17.11 14.93 3.99
CA GLY A 388 16.45 16.25 3.85
C GLY A 388 15.54 16.59 5.03
N GLY A 389 15.10 17.85 5.16
CA GLY A 389 14.37 18.34 6.34
C GLY A 389 13.10 17.55 6.68
N LEU A 390 12.37 17.06 5.67
CA LEU A 390 11.23 16.15 5.88
C LEU A 390 11.68 14.77 6.40
N SER A 391 12.61 14.12 5.71
CA SER A 391 13.09 12.78 6.07
C SER A 391 13.87 12.72 7.39
N SER A 392 14.69 13.73 7.74
CA SER A 392 15.49 13.75 8.97
C SER A 392 14.65 14.04 10.20
N GLN A 393 13.72 15.00 10.13
CA GLN A 393 12.91 15.41 11.29
C GLN A 393 11.91 14.32 11.70
N PHE A 394 11.40 13.53 10.75
CA PHE A 394 10.48 12.42 11.05
C PHE A 394 11.19 11.18 11.61
N GLU A 395 12.36 10.86 11.10
CA GLU A 395 13.15 9.71 11.55
C GLU A 395 13.76 9.94 12.95
N VAL A 396 14.04 11.20 13.32
CA VAL A 396 14.34 11.57 14.72
C VAL A 396 13.09 11.39 15.62
N GLY A 397 11.89 11.59 15.07
CA GLY A 397 10.63 11.26 15.73
C GLY A 397 10.44 9.75 15.93
N LEU A 398 10.86 8.92 14.97
CA LEU A 398 10.94 7.46 15.10
C LEU A 398 12.01 7.02 16.11
N ALA A 399 13.20 7.62 16.09
CA ALA A 399 14.24 7.35 17.09
C ALA A 399 13.73 7.66 18.51
N ARG A 400 12.90 8.69 18.66
CA ARG A 400 12.14 8.93 19.89
C ARG A 400 11.11 7.81 20.13
N LEU A 401 10.28 7.44 19.16
CA LEU A 401 9.33 6.30 19.26
C LEU A 401 10.00 4.99 19.73
N LEU A 402 11.20 4.71 19.23
CA LEU A 402 12.01 3.52 19.53
C LEU A 402 12.74 3.62 20.89
N LEU A 403 13.22 4.81 21.27
CA LEU A 403 13.70 5.08 22.63
C LEU A 403 12.55 5.02 23.65
N TYR A 404 11.35 5.43 23.26
CA TYR A 404 10.12 5.36 24.04
C TYR A 404 9.63 3.92 24.24
N TYR A 405 9.79 3.07 23.23
CA TYR A 405 9.53 1.62 23.29
C TYR A 405 10.46 0.89 24.27
N ARG A 406 11.72 1.32 24.40
CA ARG A 406 12.69 0.70 25.31
C ARG A 406 12.68 1.26 26.75
N GLY A 407 11.94 2.34 27.03
CA GLY A 407 12.11 3.10 28.27
C GLY A 407 10.86 3.62 28.98
N GLY A 408 9.63 3.30 28.52
CA GLY A 408 8.41 3.74 29.22
C GLY A 408 8.22 5.26 29.18
N GLY A 409 8.18 5.84 27.96
CA GLY A 409 7.99 7.27 27.77
C GLY A 409 6.75 7.83 28.46
N PRO A 410 6.71 9.14 28.81
CA PRO A 410 5.54 9.74 29.47
C PRO A 410 4.27 9.55 28.65
N GLY A 411 3.27 8.87 29.21
CA GLY A 411 1.93 8.69 28.60
C GLY A 411 1.75 7.43 27.74
N LEU A 412 2.81 6.65 27.48
CA LEU A 412 2.67 5.34 26.85
C LEU A 412 2.17 4.30 27.86
N LYS A 413 1.17 3.54 27.45
CA LYS A 413 0.60 2.43 28.21
C LYS A 413 1.34 1.14 27.86
N ASP A 414 1.34 0.18 28.77
CA ASP A 414 1.92 -1.13 28.52
C ASP A 414 0.98 -2.06 27.72
N GLY A 415 1.55 -3.11 27.14
CA GLY A 415 0.80 -4.18 26.49
C GLY A 415 0.07 -3.75 25.20
N VAL A 416 -1.08 -4.36 24.95
CA VAL A 416 -1.91 -4.15 23.73
C VAL A 416 -2.27 -2.69 23.53
N GLU A 417 -2.61 -2.00 24.62
CA GLU A 417 -3.04 -0.62 24.56
C GLU A 417 -1.89 0.30 24.12
N GLY A 418 -0.66 0.05 24.57
CA GLY A 418 0.54 0.73 24.07
C GLY A 418 0.73 0.56 22.56
N VAL A 419 0.52 -0.65 22.04
CA VAL A 419 0.63 -0.90 20.59
C VAL A 419 -0.43 -0.13 19.81
N ARG A 420 -1.67 -0.06 20.31
CA ARG A 420 -2.72 0.77 19.68
C ARG A 420 -2.36 2.24 19.66
N GLN A 421 -1.80 2.78 20.75
CA GLN A 421 -1.33 4.17 20.78
C GLN A 421 -0.24 4.42 19.72
N LEU A 422 0.67 3.46 19.52
CA LEU A 422 1.72 3.55 18.49
C LEU A 422 1.14 3.50 17.07
N LEU A 423 0.18 2.61 16.81
CA LEU A 423 -0.48 2.51 15.51
C LEU A 423 -1.23 3.79 15.15
N ASP A 424 -2.00 4.35 16.08
CA ASP A 424 -2.72 5.60 15.85
C ASP A 424 -1.75 6.77 15.64
N TYR A 425 -0.64 6.83 16.38
CA TYR A 425 0.39 7.83 16.13
C TYR A 425 1.06 7.68 14.76
N ALA A 426 1.36 6.44 14.32
CA ALA A 426 1.94 6.18 13.01
C ALA A 426 0.99 6.61 11.88
N ARG A 427 -0.30 6.28 12.00
CA ARG A 427 -1.37 6.74 11.10
C ARG A 427 -1.45 8.26 11.01
N TRP A 428 -1.47 8.94 12.16
CA TRP A 428 -1.47 10.40 12.23
C TRP A 428 -0.27 11.01 11.49
N ARG A 429 0.94 10.44 11.65
CA ARG A 429 2.14 10.91 10.93
C ARG A 429 1.99 10.79 9.41
N VAL A 430 1.46 9.66 8.94
CA VAL A 430 1.25 9.43 7.51
C VAL A 430 0.19 10.39 6.93
N VAL A 431 -0.89 10.68 7.67
CA VAL A 431 -1.89 11.70 7.28
C VAL A 431 -1.27 13.10 7.22
N ARG A 432 -0.42 13.45 8.18
CA ARG A 432 0.32 14.73 8.17
C ARG A 432 1.27 14.83 7.00
N GLN A 433 1.98 13.75 6.69
CA GLN A 433 2.84 13.69 5.51
C GLN A 433 2.04 13.84 4.22
N TRP A 434 0.93 13.11 4.07
CA TRP A 434 0.01 13.31 2.95
C TRP A 434 -0.39 14.78 2.81
N TYR A 435 -0.77 15.43 3.91
CA TYR A 435 -1.13 16.85 3.90
C TYR A 435 0.00 17.72 3.35
N TRP A 436 1.24 17.57 3.81
CA TRP A 436 2.37 18.34 3.29
C TRP A 436 2.67 18.03 1.83
N MET A 437 2.56 16.76 1.43
CA MET A 437 2.77 16.37 0.04
C MET A 437 1.81 17.11 -0.91
N GLN A 438 0.54 17.22 -0.49
CA GLN A 438 -0.52 17.90 -1.24
C GLN A 438 -0.46 19.43 -1.10
N ALA A 439 -0.10 19.96 0.07
CA ALA A 439 -0.06 21.40 0.34
C ALA A 439 1.06 22.13 -0.36
N TYR A 440 2.20 21.46 -0.54
CA TYR A 440 3.41 22.08 -1.06
C TYR A 440 3.81 21.54 -2.44
N GLY A 441 2.97 20.71 -3.08
CA GLY A 441 3.19 20.22 -4.44
C GLY A 441 4.43 19.33 -4.55
N LEU A 442 4.52 18.31 -3.70
CA LEU A 442 5.73 17.53 -3.51
C LEU A 442 5.66 16.09 -4.08
N GLU A 443 4.50 15.64 -4.54
CA GLU A 443 4.25 14.26 -4.99
C GLU A 443 5.16 13.77 -6.14
N ASP A 444 5.61 14.68 -7.01
CA ASP A 444 6.48 14.40 -8.17
C ASP A 444 7.95 14.83 -7.93
N GLN A 445 8.34 14.98 -6.66
CA GLN A 445 9.68 15.47 -6.29
C GLN A 445 10.56 14.34 -5.71
N GLY A 446 10.31 13.08 -6.07
CA GLY A 446 11.10 11.92 -5.63
C GLY A 446 12.60 12.07 -5.91
N GLU A 447 12.97 12.58 -7.08
CA GLU A 447 14.36 12.93 -7.40
C GLU A 447 14.97 13.97 -6.46
N ARG A 448 14.19 14.89 -5.89
CA ARG A 448 14.72 15.85 -4.90
C ARG A 448 14.91 15.19 -3.54
N PHE A 449 14.04 14.27 -3.16
CA PHE A 449 14.12 13.58 -1.87
C PHE A 449 15.24 12.57 -1.82
N HIS A 450 15.58 11.99 -2.97
CA HIS A 450 16.45 10.82 -3.06
C HIS A 450 17.64 11.00 -4.00
N GLY A 451 17.63 12.02 -4.86
CA GLY A 451 18.64 12.21 -5.91
C GLY A 451 20.04 12.54 -5.41
N CYS A 452 20.20 12.97 -4.16
CA CYS A 452 21.50 13.08 -3.50
C CYS A 452 22.23 11.71 -3.37
N PHE A 453 21.47 10.61 -3.36
CA PHE A 453 22.03 9.25 -3.36
C PHE A 453 22.34 8.81 -4.80
N ALA A 454 21.55 9.27 -5.77
CA ALA A 454 21.70 8.93 -7.18
C ALA A 454 22.84 9.68 -7.90
N GLY A 455 23.02 10.97 -7.58
CA GLY A 455 24.10 11.80 -8.11
C GLY A 455 25.35 11.59 -7.27
N ALA A 456 26.43 11.14 -7.91
CA ALA A 456 27.81 11.11 -7.40
C ALA A 456 27.94 11.53 -5.93
N HIS A 457 27.60 10.63 -5.00
CA HIS A 457 28.23 10.73 -3.69
C HIS A 457 29.73 10.79 -4.03
N PRO A 458 30.50 11.79 -3.57
CA PRO A 458 31.95 11.75 -3.70
C PRO A 458 32.51 10.43 -3.13
N GLU A 459 31.72 9.80 -2.27
CA GLU A 459 31.93 8.48 -1.69
C GLU A 459 31.63 7.27 -2.58
N ARG A 460 30.89 7.40 -3.70
CA ARG A 460 30.95 6.40 -4.77
C ARG A 460 32.38 6.24 -5.29
N GLY A 461 33.22 7.28 -5.16
CA GLY A 461 34.66 7.24 -5.44
C GLY A 461 35.54 6.96 -4.20
N LEU A 462 35.14 7.39 -2.99
CA LEU A 462 35.97 7.20 -1.78
C LEU A 462 35.82 5.81 -1.13
N LEU A 463 34.72 5.08 -1.34
CA LEU A 463 34.42 3.84 -0.59
C LEU A 463 34.35 2.57 -1.45
N TYR A 464 34.34 2.74 -2.78
CA TYR A 464 34.76 1.73 -3.74
C TYR A 464 35.62 2.41 -4.80
N THR A 465 36.95 2.39 -4.61
CA THR A 465 37.85 2.60 -5.73
C THR A 465 37.93 1.25 -6.44
N PRO A 466 37.33 1.07 -7.64
CA PRO A 466 37.52 -0.17 -8.37
C PRO A 466 39.02 -0.47 -8.49
N PRO A 467 39.45 -1.74 -8.38
CA PRO A 467 40.82 -2.11 -8.67
C PRO A 467 41.24 -1.49 -10.00
N SER A 468 42.47 -0.97 -10.08
CA SER A 468 42.99 -0.32 -11.28
C SER A 468 42.66 -1.14 -12.54
N GLY A 469 41.87 -0.56 -13.45
CA GLY A 469 41.44 -1.21 -14.70
C GLY A 469 40.01 -1.78 -14.71
N VAL A 470 39.26 -1.73 -13.61
CA VAL A 470 37.85 -2.15 -13.57
C VAL A 470 36.95 -0.92 -13.74
N ALA A 471 36.30 -0.79 -14.90
CA ALA A 471 35.28 0.23 -15.10
C ALA A 471 34.00 -0.18 -14.37
N THR A 472 33.50 0.65 -13.44
CA THR A 472 32.14 0.47 -12.93
C THR A 472 31.15 0.91 -14.01
N PRO A 473 30.11 0.10 -14.30
CA PRO A 473 29.06 0.53 -15.22
C PRO A 473 28.40 1.80 -14.65
N SER A 474 28.35 2.88 -15.42
CA SER A 474 27.51 4.02 -15.08
C SER A 474 26.05 3.60 -15.24
N LEU A 475 25.38 3.24 -14.14
CA LEU A 475 23.95 2.99 -14.18
C LEU A 475 23.18 4.31 -14.06
N PRO A 476 22.11 4.50 -14.86
CA PRO A 476 21.22 5.63 -14.69
C PRO A 476 20.59 5.61 -13.30
N SER A 477 20.27 6.80 -12.77
CA SER A 477 19.44 6.93 -11.57
C SER A 477 18.15 6.13 -11.75
N ARG A 478 17.85 5.26 -10.79
CA ARG A 478 16.59 4.51 -10.73
C ARG A 478 15.59 5.12 -9.76
N VAL A 479 15.91 6.30 -9.22
CA VAL A 479 14.98 7.10 -8.40
C VAL A 479 13.73 7.35 -9.22
N GLU A 480 12.58 6.99 -8.65
CA GLU A 480 11.31 7.25 -9.32
C GLU A 480 10.92 8.74 -9.13
N PRO A 481 10.42 9.42 -10.19
CA PRO A 481 10.01 10.81 -10.09
C PRO A 481 8.93 11.02 -9.02
N ARG A 482 8.04 10.05 -8.88
CA ARG A 482 7.05 10.01 -7.80
C ARG A 482 7.64 9.30 -6.59
N GLY A 483 7.67 9.97 -5.45
CA GLY A 483 8.16 9.37 -4.22
C GLY A 483 7.90 10.27 -3.02
N TRP A 484 7.82 9.66 -1.85
CA TRP A 484 7.71 10.30 -0.55
C TRP A 484 9.07 10.23 0.15
N PRO A 485 9.39 11.22 1.01
CA PRO A 485 10.62 11.21 1.79
C PRO A 485 10.46 10.37 3.07
N GLY A 486 11.44 9.52 3.39
CA GLY A 486 11.50 8.75 4.64
C GLY A 486 10.79 7.39 4.58
N SER A 487 10.71 6.69 5.73
CA SER A 487 10.14 5.34 5.87
C SER A 487 8.77 5.29 6.57
N GLN A 488 8.09 6.43 6.75
CA GLN A 488 6.93 6.56 7.64
C GLN A 488 5.75 5.65 7.26
N VAL A 489 5.51 5.44 5.97
CA VAL A 489 4.45 4.51 5.52
C VAL A 489 4.81 3.06 5.87
N PHE A 490 6.09 2.71 5.74
CA PHE A 490 6.61 1.41 6.17
C PHE A 490 6.51 1.25 7.69
N GLU A 491 6.75 2.32 8.46
CA GLU A 491 6.57 2.31 9.91
C GLU A 491 5.14 1.99 10.34
N VAL A 492 4.10 2.31 9.56
CA VAL A 492 2.72 1.88 9.88
C VAL A 492 2.63 0.36 9.81
N GLY A 493 3.09 -0.25 8.71
CA GLY A 493 3.19 -1.71 8.58
C GLY A 493 4.03 -2.36 9.68
N HIS A 494 5.14 -1.73 10.05
CA HIS A 494 6.03 -2.23 11.09
C HIS A 494 5.49 -1.99 12.52
N ALA A 495 4.75 -0.91 12.80
CA ALA A 495 4.09 -0.68 14.08
C ALA A 495 2.97 -1.70 14.31
N ILE A 496 2.35 -2.19 13.23
CA ILE A 496 1.47 -3.36 13.26
C ILE A 496 2.27 -4.64 13.58
N PHE A 497 3.54 -4.73 13.15
CA PHE A 497 4.40 -5.92 13.31
C PHE A 497 5.22 -5.99 14.61
N GLY A 498 5.50 -4.87 15.27
CA GLY A 498 6.44 -4.81 16.39
C GLY A 498 6.01 -5.63 17.60
N GLU A 499 6.37 -6.92 17.59
CA GLU A 499 6.68 -7.88 18.65
C GLU A 499 6.06 -9.25 18.37
N GLU A 500 6.82 -10.18 17.79
CA GLU A 500 6.45 -11.61 17.72
C GLU A 500 6.09 -12.23 19.10
N GLU A 501 6.45 -11.57 20.22
CA GLU A 501 6.06 -11.95 21.59
C GLU A 501 4.83 -11.20 22.17
N LYS A 502 4.46 -10.01 21.68
CA LYS A 502 3.22 -9.29 22.06
C LYS A 502 2.10 -9.46 21.03
N LEU A 503 2.39 -9.81 19.78
CA LEU A 503 1.38 -10.16 18.77
C LEU A 503 0.58 -11.40 19.15
N HIS A 504 1.19 -12.36 19.86
CA HIS A 504 0.44 -13.43 20.53
C HIS A 504 -0.65 -12.92 21.49
N ARG A 505 -0.58 -11.66 21.94
CA ARG A 505 -1.58 -10.99 22.78
C ARG A 505 -2.49 -10.03 22.01
N LEU A 506 -2.07 -9.49 20.86
CA LEU A 506 -2.95 -8.76 19.93
C LEU A 506 -3.95 -9.68 19.24
N GLN A 507 -3.58 -10.95 19.02
CA GLN A 507 -4.42 -12.08 18.58
C GLN A 507 -5.73 -12.25 19.39
N ALA A 508 -5.89 -11.56 20.53
CA ALA A 508 -7.05 -11.62 21.40
C ALA A 508 -7.91 -10.34 21.44
N THR A 509 -7.59 -9.28 20.68
CA THR A 509 -8.25 -7.99 20.88
C THR A 509 -8.66 -7.24 19.61
N ALA A 510 -9.59 -7.81 18.85
CA ALA A 510 -10.81 -7.17 18.35
C ALA A 510 -11.28 -7.86 17.07
N THR A 511 -12.20 -8.83 17.18
CA THR A 511 -13.12 -9.32 16.13
C THR A 511 -12.55 -9.82 14.79
N ALA A 512 -11.26 -9.65 14.49
CA ALA A 512 -10.61 -10.00 13.24
C ALA A 512 -9.81 -11.31 13.37
N SER A 513 -9.85 -12.13 12.32
CA SER A 513 -9.06 -13.36 12.27
C SER A 513 -7.57 -13.05 12.00
N GLN A 514 -6.66 -13.99 12.30
CA GLN A 514 -5.23 -13.86 11.98
C GLN A 514 -5.00 -13.50 10.50
N GLU A 515 -5.84 -14.05 9.62
CA GLU A 515 -5.82 -13.78 8.19
C GLU A 515 -6.25 -12.34 7.85
N THR A 516 -7.16 -11.76 8.63
CA THR A 516 -7.63 -10.38 8.45
C THR A 516 -6.57 -9.38 8.92
N ASP A 517 -5.92 -9.62 10.06
CA ASP A 517 -4.80 -8.80 10.52
C ASP A 517 -3.65 -8.82 9.52
N GLN A 518 -3.32 -10.02 9.03
CA GLN A 518 -2.28 -10.20 8.04
C GLN A 518 -2.63 -9.52 6.70
N TYR A 519 -3.89 -9.53 6.28
CA TYR A 519 -4.35 -8.77 5.10
C TYR A 519 -4.08 -7.26 5.25
N ILE A 520 -4.38 -6.69 6.42
CA ILE A 520 -4.12 -5.26 6.70
C ILE A 520 -2.62 -4.98 6.66
N MET A 521 -1.81 -5.90 7.23
CA MET A 521 -0.35 -5.78 7.15
C MET A 521 0.10 -5.74 5.70
N ASP A 522 -0.33 -6.69 4.87
CA ASP A 522 0.03 -6.75 3.45
C ASP A 522 -0.32 -5.44 2.72
N ALA A 523 -1.50 -4.88 3.00
CA ALA A 523 -1.95 -3.63 2.41
C ALA A 523 -1.05 -2.44 2.81
N TRP A 524 -0.65 -2.35 4.08
CA TRP A 524 0.28 -1.32 4.56
C TRP A 524 1.73 -1.57 4.13
N TYR A 525 2.16 -2.82 3.92
CA TYR A 525 3.48 -3.15 3.38
C TYR A 525 3.57 -2.95 1.86
N TRP A 526 2.45 -2.99 1.15
CA TRP A 526 2.41 -2.68 -0.27
C TRP A 526 2.49 -1.18 -0.55
N LEU A 527 1.88 -0.34 0.29
CA LEU A 527 1.88 1.12 0.12
C LEU A 527 3.29 1.74 -0.04
N PRO A 528 4.32 1.35 0.74
CA PRO A 528 5.69 1.79 0.55
C PRO A 528 6.24 1.53 -0.86
N LEU A 529 5.91 0.42 -1.51
CA LEU A 529 6.30 0.17 -2.91
C LEU A 529 5.81 1.26 -3.86
N ILE A 530 4.66 1.85 -3.55
CA ILE A 530 4.03 2.88 -4.38
C ILE A 530 4.51 4.28 -3.99
N LEU A 531 4.67 4.52 -2.68
CA LEU A 531 4.89 5.84 -2.12
C LEU A 531 6.36 6.13 -1.86
N THR A 532 7.14 5.16 -1.43
CA THR A 532 8.55 5.30 -1.10
C THR A 532 9.36 4.25 -1.85
N PRO A 533 9.31 4.22 -3.21
CA PRO A 533 9.87 3.13 -4.03
C PRO A 533 11.39 3.01 -3.92
N GLY A 534 12.07 3.90 -3.21
CA GLY A 534 13.52 3.85 -3.07
C GLY A 534 14.20 5.03 -3.74
N ASP A 535 15.50 5.09 -3.48
CA ASP A 535 16.43 6.07 -4.03
C ASP A 535 17.29 5.50 -5.15
N GLY A 536 16.99 4.28 -5.62
CA GLY A 536 17.80 3.58 -6.61
C GLY A 536 19.16 3.06 -6.10
N VAL A 537 19.50 3.27 -4.82
CA VAL A 537 20.84 2.91 -4.28
C VAL A 537 20.78 2.00 -3.06
N GLY A 538 19.67 2.00 -2.32
CA GLY A 538 19.43 1.15 -1.15
C GLY A 538 20.39 1.47 -0.01
N ALA A 539 19.87 1.67 1.20
CA ALA A 539 20.69 1.93 2.38
C ALA A 539 20.11 1.18 3.59
N GLY A 540 20.39 -0.13 3.70
CA GLY A 540 19.80 -0.97 4.73
C GLY A 540 18.28 -0.98 4.63
N ASN A 541 17.62 -0.33 5.59
CA ASN A 541 16.17 -0.30 5.73
C ASN A 541 15.52 0.98 5.17
N VAL A 542 16.26 1.84 4.46
CA VAL A 542 15.75 3.12 3.95
C VAL A 542 15.81 3.27 2.43
N PRO A 543 14.82 3.99 1.84
CA PRO A 543 13.57 4.43 2.49
C PRO A 543 12.60 3.25 2.75
N MET A 544 12.91 2.07 2.23
CA MET A 544 12.18 0.83 2.47
C MET A 544 13.15 -0.31 2.77
N ASP A 545 12.82 -1.13 3.77
CA ASP A 545 13.48 -2.40 3.98
C ASP A 545 12.98 -3.40 2.93
N TYR A 546 13.85 -3.67 1.97
CA TYR A 546 13.57 -4.57 0.86
C TYR A 546 13.86 -6.05 1.17
N GLY A 547 14.47 -6.34 2.33
CA GLY A 547 14.83 -7.69 2.78
C GLY A 547 13.81 -8.30 3.74
N TYR A 548 13.06 -7.48 4.48
CA TYR A 548 12.01 -7.91 5.42
C TYR A 548 10.73 -8.46 4.76
N PRO A 549 10.18 -7.82 3.71
CA PRO A 549 8.82 -8.12 3.28
C PRO A 549 8.60 -9.51 2.68
N PRO A 550 9.57 -10.19 2.04
CA PRO A 550 9.40 -11.60 1.68
C PRO A 550 9.06 -12.50 2.87
N GLY A 551 9.68 -12.27 4.05
CA GLY A 551 9.35 -13.00 5.28
C GLY A 551 7.98 -12.63 5.84
N MET A 552 7.56 -11.38 5.69
CA MET A 552 6.23 -10.89 6.08
C MET A 552 5.11 -11.50 5.24
N PHE A 553 5.29 -11.54 3.92
CA PHE A 553 4.31 -12.12 3.00
C PHE A 553 4.28 -13.66 3.05
N VAL A 554 5.21 -14.32 3.77
CA VAL A 554 5.22 -15.78 3.95
C VAL A 554 4.10 -16.23 4.89
N GLY A 555 3.76 -15.44 5.91
CA GLY A 555 2.69 -15.73 6.88
C GLY A 555 1.27 -15.72 6.30
N THR A 556 1.08 -15.19 5.08
CA THR A 556 -0.26 -14.83 4.56
C THR A 556 -0.95 -15.90 3.74
N GLY A 557 -0.28 -17.02 3.42
CA GLY A 557 -0.77 -17.95 2.39
C GLY A 557 -0.84 -17.36 0.96
N ARG A 558 -0.17 -18.02 0.01
CA ARG A 558 -0.42 -17.96 -1.45
C ARG A 558 -0.53 -16.56 -2.11
N SER A 559 0.51 -15.74 -1.99
CA SER A 559 0.68 -14.48 -2.72
C SER A 559 1.90 -14.51 -3.65
N PHE A 560 2.06 -15.57 -4.46
CA PHE A 560 3.26 -15.77 -5.29
C PHE A 560 3.56 -14.56 -6.18
N TYR A 561 2.55 -14.00 -6.85
CA TYR A 561 2.76 -12.89 -7.79
C TYR A 561 3.08 -11.58 -7.08
N ARG A 562 2.47 -11.30 -5.92
CA ARG A 562 2.84 -10.15 -5.09
C ARG A 562 4.26 -10.26 -4.54
N ASN A 563 4.66 -11.45 -4.07
CA ASN A 563 6.05 -11.72 -3.66
C ASN A 563 7.02 -11.50 -4.83
N LEU A 564 6.68 -12.03 -6.01
CA LEU A 564 7.50 -11.85 -7.21
C LEU A 564 7.67 -10.37 -7.57
N VAL A 565 6.60 -9.58 -7.51
CA VAL A 565 6.64 -8.13 -7.73
C VAL A 565 7.56 -7.45 -6.73
N PHE A 566 7.42 -7.77 -5.44
CA PHE A 566 8.25 -7.18 -4.39
C PHE A 566 9.74 -7.50 -4.61
N SER A 567 10.07 -8.77 -4.87
CA SER A 567 11.45 -9.22 -5.15
C SER A 567 12.03 -8.54 -6.39
N VAL A 568 11.27 -8.47 -7.48
CA VAL A 568 11.69 -7.84 -8.74
C VAL A 568 11.91 -6.34 -8.56
N HIS A 569 10.92 -5.64 -8.00
CA HIS A 569 11.00 -4.19 -7.82
C HIS A 569 12.16 -3.82 -6.91
N GLY A 570 12.32 -4.53 -5.78
CA GLY A 570 13.44 -4.30 -4.89
C GLY A 570 14.80 -4.73 -5.43
N ALA A 571 14.85 -5.62 -6.43
CA ALA A 571 16.09 -5.93 -7.15
C ALA A 571 16.41 -4.81 -8.15
N GLN A 572 15.41 -4.27 -8.83
CA GLN A 572 15.57 -3.14 -9.74
C GLN A 572 15.97 -1.86 -9.00
N GLN A 573 15.30 -1.53 -7.88
CA GLN A 573 15.54 -0.31 -7.10
C GLN A 573 16.87 -0.33 -6.32
N ARG A 574 17.53 -1.48 -6.23
CA ARG A 574 18.85 -1.65 -5.60
C ARG A 574 19.95 -2.03 -6.59
N ASP A 575 19.67 -2.03 -7.89
CA ASP A 575 20.73 -2.22 -8.90
C ASP A 575 21.55 -0.94 -9.01
N ASN A 576 22.53 -0.81 -8.12
CA ASN A 576 23.45 0.33 -8.03
C ASN A 576 24.78 0.09 -8.76
N GLY A 577 24.90 -1.02 -9.49
CA GLY A 577 26.09 -1.35 -10.26
C GLY A 577 27.26 -1.85 -9.42
N ILE A 578 27.02 -2.16 -8.14
CA ILE A 578 27.97 -2.77 -7.22
C ILE A 578 27.78 -4.30 -7.23
N PRO A 579 28.86 -5.11 -7.28
CA PRO A 579 28.76 -6.55 -7.20
C PRO A 579 28.14 -7.01 -5.85
N PRO A 580 27.58 -8.23 -5.80
CA PRO A 580 27.06 -8.82 -4.56
C PRO A 580 28.12 -8.86 -3.46
N TYR A 581 27.77 -8.35 -2.28
CA TYR A 581 28.54 -8.55 -1.05
C TYR A 581 27.69 -9.31 -0.02
N SER A 582 28.35 -10.08 0.86
CA SER A 582 27.74 -10.79 1.98
C SER A 582 28.12 -10.07 3.29
N PRO A 583 27.22 -9.30 3.90
CA PRO A 583 27.36 -8.92 5.28
C PRO A 583 26.80 -10.08 6.11
N SER A 584 27.65 -11.04 6.50
CA SER A 584 27.27 -11.93 7.61
C SER A 584 26.94 -11.04 8.81
N TRP A 585 25.76 -11.27 9.41
CA TRP A 585 25.26 -10.51 10.55
C TRP A 585 26.31 -10.36 11.65
N GLY A 586 26.65 -9.11 11.96
CA GLY A 586 27.70 -8.76 12.90
C GLY A 586 28.94 -8.29 12.17
N ASP A 587 29.19 -6.99 12.29
CA ASP A 587 30.53 -6.45 12.21
C ASP A 587 31.47 -7.31 13.10
N PRO A 588 32.46 -8.03 12.55
CA PRO A 588 33.48 -8.70 13.35
C PRO A 588 34.36 -7.68 14.11
N CYS A 589 34.25 -6.39 13.76
CA CYS A 589 35.07 -5.28 14.23
C CYS A 589 34.43 -4.45 15.38
N GLY A 590 33.26 -4.85 15.87
CA GLY A 590 32.69 -4.37 17.14
C GLY A 590 32.34 -2.88 17.23
N LYS A 591 32.16 -2.14 16.13
CA LYS A 591 31.61 -0.77 16.18
C LYS A 591 30.60 -0.50 15.06
N PRO A 592 29.31 -0.27 15.39
CA PRO A 592 28.36 0.25 14.42
C PRO A 592 28.69 1.72 14.14
N GLY A 593 29.47 1.98 13.10
CA GLY A 593 29.49 3.30 12.47
C GLY A 593 28.20 3.50 11.68
N PRO A 594 27.56 4.68 11.72
CA PRO A 594 26.33 4.95 10.97
C PRO A 594 26.47 4.83 9.44
N ASP A 595 27.70 4.79 8.92
CA ASP A 595 28.00 4.89 7.49
C ASP A 595 28.17 3.52 6.78
N THR A 596 28.32 2.41 7.51
CA THR A 596 28.53 1.08 6.91
C THR A 596 27.25 0.42 6.38
N TYR A 597 26.08 0.87 6.83
CA TYR A 597 24.78 0.42 6.32
C TYR A 597 24.39 1.06 4.98
N LEU A 598 24.99 2.21 4.65
CA LEU A 598 24.67 2.97 3.45
C LEU A 598 25.29 2.38 2.17
N MET A 599 26.21 1.41 2.28
CA MET A 599 27.16 1.08 1.20
C MET A 599 27.10 -0.35 0.67
N SER A 600 26.20 -1.19 1.20
CA SER A 600 26.21 -2.65 0.97
C SER A 600 25.14 -3.16 0.00
N ASN A 601 24.47 -2.30 -0.77
CA ASN A 601 23.18 -2.64 -1.37
C ASN A 601 23.20 -2.84 -2.90
N GLY A 602 24.21 -3.54 -3.42
CA GLY A 602 24.10 -4.16 -4.76
C GLY A 602 23.13 -5.36 -4.76
N TRP A 603 23.19 -6.22 -5.78
CA TRP A 603 22.46 -7.49 -5.83
C TRP A 603 22.96 -8.43 -4.72
N GLN A 604 22.55 -8.21 -3.47
CA GLN A 604 23.04 -8.94 -2.31
C GLN A 604 22.80 -10.44 -2.43
N GLY A 605 23.68 -11.23 -1.81
CA GLY A 605 23.57 -12.69 -1.75
C GLY A 605 22.20 -13.16 -1.28
N TRP A 606 21.62 -12.50 -0.27
CA TRP A 606 20.25 -12.70 0.24
C TRP A 606 19.15 -12.79 -0.83
N ARG A 607 19.32 -12.16 -2.00
CA ARG A 607 18.33 -12.20 -3.09
C ARG A 607 18.42 -13.46 -3.96
N ALA A 608 19.51 -14.21 -3.92
CA ALA A 608 19.46 -15.62 -4.33
C ALA A 608 18.45 -16.38 -3.44
N GLY A 609 18.36 -15.98 -2.17
CA GLY A 609 17.36 -16.42 -1.21
C GLY A 609 15.94 -16.03 -1.61
N ASP A 610 15.71 -14.88 -2.24
CA ASP A 610 14.38 -14.54 -2.79
C ASP A 610 13.91 -15.55 -3.84
N VAL A 611 14.82 -16.03 -4.70
CA VAL A 611 14.48 -17.12 -5.64
C VAL A 611 14.14 -18.38 -4.86
N ALA A 612 14.90 -18.72 -3.81
CA ALA A 612 14.58 -19.84 -2.93
C ALA A 612 13.21 -19.68 -2.24
N TRP A 613 12.86 -18.47 -1.80
CA TRP A 613 11.59 -18.12 -1.19
C TRP A 613 10.43 -18.21 -2.18
N LEU A 614 10.60 -17.67 -3.39
CA LEU A 614 9.62 -17.79 -4.46
C LEU A 614 9.37 -19.28 -4.80
N LEU A 615 10.43 -20.09 -4.89
CA LEU A 615 10.33 -21.54 -5.09
C LEU A 615 9.68 -22.26 -3.92
N TYR A 616 9.93 -21.86 -2.67
CA TYR A 616 9.21 -22.36 -1.50
C TYR A 616 7.72 -22.05 -1.64
N ARG A 617 7.34 -20.84 -2.07
CA ARG A 617 5.93 -20.51 -2.32
C ARG A 617 5.35 -21.22 -3.54
N LEU A 618 6.16 -21.77 -4.44
CA LEU A 618 5.65 -22.64 -5.51
C LEU A 618 5.07 -23.95 -4.98
N THR A 619 5.52 -24.47 -3.83
CA THR A 619 4.83 -25.61 -3.21
C THR A 619 3.44 -25.22 -2.72
N ASP A 620 3.23 -23.96 -2.36
CA ASP A 620 1.89 -23.42 -2.08
C ASP A 620 1.08 -23.13 -3.35
N ALA A 621 1.74 -22.69 -4.44
CA ALA A 621 1.11 -22.41 -5.74
C ALA A 621 0.74 -23.68 -6.53
N GLN A 622 1.26 -24.85 -6.15
CA GLN A 622 0.74 -26.14 -6.61
C GLN A 622 -0.67 -26.45 -6.08
N ALA A 623 -1.24 -25.58 -5.24
CA ALA A 623 -2.64 -25.61 -4.91
C ALA A 623 -3.54 -25.18 -6.10
N PRO A 624 -4.82 -25.63 -6.15
CA PRO A 624 -5.70 -25.35 -7.27
C PRO A 624 -5.87 -23.85 -7.51
N GLY A 625 -5.56 -23.37 -8.73
CA GLY A 625 -5.80 -21.98 -9.13
C GLY A 625 -4.74 -21.37 -10.03
N TYR A 626 -3.45 -21.71 -9.83
CA TYR A 626 -2.34 -21.11 -10.58
C TYR A 626 -2.11 -21.76 -11.96
N ASP A 627 -1.92 -20.93 -12.99
CA ASP A 627 -1.36 -21.37 -14.27
C ASP A 627 0.15 -21.60 -14.12
N MET A 628 0.55 -22.87 -13.99
CA MET A 628 1.95 -23.25 -13.83
C MET A 628 2.84 -22.89 -15.03
N GLY A 629 2.27 -22.82 -16.24
CA GLY A 629 3.00 -22.36 -17.42
C GLY A 629 3.35 -20.88 -17.31
N ARG A 630 2.40 -20.08 -16.82
CA ARG A 630 2.60 -18.65 -16.55
C ARG A 630 3.61 -18.40 -15.44
N VAL A 631 3.47 -19.11 -14.32
CA VAL A 631 4.40 -19.06 -13.18
C VAL A 631 5.83 -19.33 -13.64
N LYS A 632 6.04 -20.42 -14.40
CA LYS A 632 7.34 -20.77 -14.96
C LYS A 632 7.91 -19.67 -15.84
N ALA A 633 7.12 -19.16 -16.78
CA ALA A 633 7.58 -18.11 -17.69
C ALA A 633 8.05 -16.84 -16.97
N LEU A 634 7.34 -16.43 -15.91
CA LEU A 634 7.69 -15.25 -15.12
C LEU A 634 8.91 -15.49 -14.23
N LEU A 635 9.03 -16.67 -13.62
CA LEU A 635 10.21 -17.03 -12.85
C LEU A 635 11.46 -17.14 -13.72
N GLU A 636 11.35 -17.75 -14.91
CA GLU A 636 12.45 -17.80 -15.89
C GLU A 636 12.89 -16.41 -16.32
N ALA A 637 11.95 -15.47 -16.52
CA ALA A 637 12.28 -14.08 -16.85
C ALA A 637 13.03 -13.37 -15.73
N TYR A 638 12.60 -13.55 -14.47
CA TYR A 638 13.28 -13.00 -13.30
C TYR A 638 14.70 -13.57 -13.14
N VAL A 639 14.85 -14.90 -13.17
CA VAL A 639 16.15 -15.57 -13.03
C VAL A 639 17.09 -15.25 -14.20
N SER A 640 16.56 -15.11 -15.42
CA SER A 640 17.35 -14.64 -16.57
C SER A 640 17.84 -13.21 -16.35
N GLY A 641 16.98 -12.30 -15.90
CA GLY A 641 17.38 -10.91 -15.60
C GLY A 641 18.41 -10.81 -14.47
N TRP A 642 18.25 -11.65 -13.44
CA TRP A 642 19.28 -11.82 -12.40
C TRP A 642 20.60 -12.25 -13.06
N LEU A 643 20.62 -13.35 -13.81
CA LEU A 643 21.83 -13.88 -14.45
C LEU A 643 22.52 -12.87 -15.38
N ASP A 644 21.76 -12.14 -16.19
CA ASP A 644 22.30 -11.10 -17.09
C ASP A 644 22.97 -9.97 -16.30
N THR A 645 22.42 -9.62 -15.14
CA THR A 645 23.03 -8.64 -14.24
C THR A 645 24.31 -9.15 -13.62
N MET A 646 24.29 -10.39 -13.12
CA MET A 646 25.43 -11.02 -12.48
C MET A 646 26.64 -11.14 -13.42
N ARG A 647 26.37 -11.36 -14.72
CA ARG A 647 27.40 -11.45 -15.78
C ARG A 647 28.10 -10.13 -16.09
N ARG A 648 27.59 -8.98 -15.61
CA ARG A 648 28.29 -7.69 -15.72
C ARG A 648 29.54 -7.63 -14.87
N PHE A 649 29.65 -8.50 -13.87
CA PHE A 649 30.76 -8.53 -12.93
C PHE A 649 31.70 -9.70 -13.24
N THR A 650 33.01 -9.42 -13.28
CA THR A 650 34.01 -10.49 -13.35
C THR A 650 34.04 -11.26 -12.02
N PRO A 651 34.38 -12.56 -12.00
CA PRO A 651 34.55 -13.29 -10.74
C PRO A 651 35.49 -12.57 -9.75
N GLU A 652 36.52 -11.88 -10.25
CA GLU A 652 37.43 -11.10 -9.42
C GLU A 652 36.76 -9.86 -8.81
N ALA A 653 35.81 -9.22 -9.50
CA ALA A 653 35.02 -8.10 -8.95
C ALA A 653 34.08 -8.54 -7.83
N TRP A 654 33.57 -9.78 -7.89
CA TRP A 654 32.78 -10.38 -6.81
C TRP A 654 33.60 -10.53 -5.51
N TYR A 655 34.86 -10.95 -5.63
CA TYR A 655 35.75 -11.12 -4.46
C TYR A 655 36.43 -9.82 -4.01
N GLY A 656 36.72 -8.90 -4.95
CA GLY A 656 37.38 -7.62 -4.67
C GLY A 656 36.57 -6.71 -3.76
N ALA A 657 35.24 -6.74 -3.85
CA ALA A 657 34.34 -6.02 -2.94
C ALA A 657 34.40 -6.56 -1.49
N ALA A 658 34.67 -7.85 -1.33
CA ALA A 658 34.79 -8.50 -0.03
C ALA A 658 36.16 -8.25 0.64
N HIS A 659 37.23 -8.12 -0.15
CA HIS A 659 38.56 -7.80 0.33
C HIS A 659 38.74 -6.34 0.77
N TYR A 660 38.05 -5.38 0.13
CA TYR A 660 38.23 -3.95 0.43
C TYR A 660 37.83 -3.58 1.88
N TRP A 661 36.89 -4.31 2.48
CA TRP A 661 36.44 -4.09 3.86
C TRP A 661 37.12 -5.00 4.88
N ALA A 662 37.74 -6.11 4.43
CA ALA A 662 38.65 -6.90 5.26
C ALA A 662 39.96 -6.16 5.58
N CYS A 663 40.26 -5.08 4.85
CA CYS A 663 41.57 -4.43 4.85
C CYS A 663 41.57 -3.01 5.46
N GLN A 664 41.36 -2.89 6.78
CA GLN A 664 41.96 -1.80 7.57
C GLN A 664 42.39 -2.21 8.99
N TRP A 665 42.64 -3.50 9.24
CA TRP A 665 43.22 -3.92 10.51
C TRP A 665 44.51 -4.68 10.34
N HIS A 666 45.52 -4.08 10.93
CA HIS A 666 46.63 -4.78 11.51
C HIS A 666 46.27 -5.14 12.97
N ASN A 667 46.68 -6.30 13.48
CA ASN A 667 46.60 -6.58 14.92
C ASN A 667 47.34 -5.51 15.74
N ALA A 668 47.26 -5.57 17.07
CA ALA A 668 47.95 -4.62 17.96
C ALA A 668 49.48 -4.48 17.70
N SER A 669 50.06 -5.37 16.90
CA SER A 669 51.46 -5.40 16.50
C SER A 669 51.74 -4.94 15.07
N GLY A 670 50.74 -4.49 14.29
CA GLY A 670 50.98 -4.03 12.93
C GLY A 670 50.90 -5.12 11.83
N ASN A 671 50.33 -6.31 12.08
CA ASN A 671 50.19 -7.37 11.06
C ASN A 671 48.75 -7.58 10.60
N PRO A 672 48.48 -7.71 9.28
CA PRO A 672 47.12 -7.96 8.78
C PRO A 672 46.51 -9.22 9.40
N VAL A 673 45.25 -9.14 9.83
CA VAL A 673 44.55 -10.28 10.44
C VAL A 673 43.97 -11.16 9.33
N GLU A 674 44.63 -12.27 9.00
CA GLU A 674 44.26 -13.21 7.92
C GLU A 674 43.04 -14.11 8.22
N ASN A 675 42.11 -13.70 9.10
CA ASN A 675 41.03 -14.59 9.55
C ASN A 675 39.72 -14.46 8.76
N PHE A 676 39.81 -14.22 7.44
CA PHE A 676 38.68 -14.33 6.51
C PHE A 676 38.81 -15.60 5.67
N SER A 677 38.82 -16.76 6.32
CA SER A 677 38.66 -18.06 5.65
C SER A 677 37.23 -18.17 5.10
N GLY A 678 36.98 -17.72 3.87
CA GLY A 678 35.63 -17.79 3.29
C GLY A 678 35.34 -16.94 2.05
N LEU A 679 36.26 -16.08 1.61
CA LEU A 679 35.96 -15.04 0.60
C LEU A 679 36.86 -15.13 -0.64
N GLY A 680 37.36 -16.33 -0.97
CA GLY A 680 38.17 -16.56 -2.16
C GLY A 680 37.53 -17.56 -3.13
N PRO A 681 37.97 -17.63 -4.39
CA PRO A 681 37.48 -18.62 -5.36
C PRO A 681 37.72 -20.09 -4.95
N THR A 682 38.50 -20.30 -3.88
CA THR A 682 38.90 -21.60 -3.33
C THR A 682 38.39 -21.85 -1.90
N SER A 683 37.59 -20.96 -1.32
CA SER A 683 37.09 -21.16 0.06
C SER A 683 35.96 -22.18 0.12
N LEU A 684 35.91 -22.95 1.22
CA LEU A 684 34.83 -23.89 1.51
C LEU A 684 33.55 -23.15 1.95
N PRO A 685 32.36 -23.70 1.66
CA PRO A 685 31.09 -23.10 2.06
C PRO A 685 30.95 -23.04 3.59
N ASN A 686 30.49 -21.89 4.09
CA ASN A 686 30.27 -21.66 5.51
C ASN A 686 28.96 -22.33 5.97
N GLN A 687 28.96 -23.03 7.11
CA GLN A 687 27.79 -23.73 7.67
C GLN A 687 26.74 -22.80 8.32
N GLY A 688 26.84 -21.49 8.09
CA GLY A 688 25.85 -20.54 8.58
C GLY A 688 24.46 -20.84 7.99
N PRO A 689 23.38 -20.57 8.73
CA PRO A 689 22.01 -20.76 8.25
C PRO A 689 21.70 -19.76 7.12
N GLY A 690 22.10 -20.09 5.88
CA GLY A 690 21.54 -19.55 4.65
C GLY A 690 21.83 -18.08 4.34
N THR A 691 23.03 -17.54 4.55
CA THR A 691 23.32 -16.11 4.31
C THR A 691 24.30 -15.81 3.18
N ASP A 692 25.01 -16.80 2.61
CA ASP A 692 25.93 -16.59 1.49
C ASP A 692 25.30 -16.91 0.12
N VAL A 693 25.79 -16.23 -0.93
CA VAL A 693 25.25 -16.33 -2.30
C VAL A 693 25.33 -17.77 -2.82
N GLU A 694 26.42 -18.47 -2.48
CA GLU A 694 26.70 -19.83 -2.88
C GLU A 694 25.63 -20.81 -2.38
N SER A 695 25.41 -20.88 -1.06
CA SER A 695 24.47 -21.83 -0.48
C SER A 695 23.04 -21.56 -0.94
N GLN A 696 22.67 -20.29 -1.08
CA GLN A 696 21.35 -19.91 -1.58
C GLN A 696 21.18 -20.29 -3.06
N THR A 697 22.18 -20.03 -3.91
CA THR A 697 22.15 -20.37 -5.34
C THR A 697 22.07 -21.87 -5.57
N TYR A 698 22.86 -22.63 -4.82
CA TYR A 698 22.77 -24.07 -4.78
C TYR A 698 21.35 -24.55 -4.41
N ARG A 699 20.77 -24.02 -3.32
CA ARG A 699 19.46 -24.45 -2.81
C ARG A 699 18.38 -24.27 -3.87
N TRP A 700 18.28 -23.08 -4.46
CA TRP A 700 17.21 -22.80 -5.40
C TRP A 700 17.43 -23.47 -6.77
N LEU A 701 18.68 -23.67 -7.22
CA LEU A 701 18.97 -24.47 -8.43
C LEU A 701 18.54 -25.93 -8.26
N ALA A 702 18.83 -26.52 -7.10
CA ALA A 702 18.44 -27.89 -6.80
C ALA A 702 16.92 -28.06 -6.73
N VAL A 703 16.24 -27.15 -6.03
CA VAL A 703 14.77 -27.14 -5.91
C VAL A 703 14.11 -26.93 -7.28
N SER A 704 14.57 -25.94 -8.05
CA SER A 704 13.99 -25.65 -9.37
C SER A 704 14.17 -26.79 -10.37
N GLY A 705 15.30 -27.50 -10.32
CA GLY A 705 15.55 -28.70 -11.11
C GLY A 705 14.58 -29.83 -10.78
N ARG A 706 14.33 -30.09 -9.49
CA ARG A 706 13.35 -31.11 -9.06
C ARG A 706 11.92 -30.75 -9.41
N MET A 707 11.55 -29.48 -9.31
CA MET A 707 10.20 -29.00 -9.61
C MET A 707 9.95 -28.84 -11.12
N GLY A 708 10.99 -28.83 -11.96
CA GLY A 708 10.85 -28.62 -13.41
C GLY A 708 10.45 -27.19 -13.81
N VAL A 709 10.60 -26.23 -12.89
CA VAL A 709 10.09 -24.85 -13.04
C VAL A 709 11.08 -23.91 -13.73
N LEU A 710 12.34 -24.33 -13.90
CA LEU A 710 13.33 -23.60 -14.71
C LEU A 710 13.89 -24.51 -15.83
N GLY A 711 13.97 -23.97 -17.04
CA GLY A 711 14.56 -24.64 -18.19
C GLY A 711 16.01 -25.08 -17.97
N ALA A 712 16.39 -26.23 -18.54
CA ALA A 712 17.72 -26.80 -18.38
C ALA A 712 18.84 -25.85 -18.83
N GLY A 713 18.64 -25.11 -19.94
CA GLY A 713 19.60 -24.14 -20.44
C GLY A 713 19.84 -22.97 -19.48
N LEU A 714 18.79 -22.46 -18.84
CA LEU A 714 18.92 -21.37 -17.85
C LEU A 714 19.63 -21.87 -16.58
N ARG A 715 19.28 -23.06 -16.08
CA ARG A 715 19.97 -23.68 -14.94
C ARG A 715 21.46 -23.90 -15.23
N GLN A 716 21.78 -24.38 -16.43
CA GLN A 716 23.17 -24.55 -16.85
C GLN A 716 23.90 -23.19 -16.96
N GLY A 717 23.25 -22.15 -17.51
CA GLY A 717 23.82 -20.81 -17.58
C GLY A 717 24.16 -20.21 -16.22
N VAL A 718 23.37 -20.49 -15.19
CA VAL A 718 23.70 -20.11 -13.81
C VAL A 718 24.83 -20.95 -13.25
N ALA A 719 24.82 -22.27 -13.45
CA ALA A 719 25.92 -23.15 -13.05
C ALA A 719 27.25 -22.69 -13.66
N ASP A 720 27.27 -22.31 -14.93
CA ASP A 720 28.48 -21.84 -15.61
C ASP A 720 29.01 -20.51 -15.05
N LEU A 721 28.11 -19.58 -14.69
CA LEU A 721 28.50 -18.37 -13.95
C LEU A 721 29.14 -18.76 -12.61
N MET A 722 28.46 -19.62 -11.84
CA MET A 722 28.88 -19.98 -10.50
C MET A 722 30.18 -20.80 -10.48
N LYS A 723 30.51 -21.57 -11.52
CA LYS A 723 31.84 -22.17 -11.68
C LYS A 723 32.95 -21.13 -11.76
N GLY A 724 32.70 -20.00 -12.41
CA GLY A 724 33.65 -18.91 -12.51
C GLY A 724 33.93 -18.27 -11.15
N VAL A 725 32.88 -18.14 -10.34
CA VAL A 725 32.92 -17.60 -8.98
C VAL A 725 33.45 -18.66 -8.01
N TYR A 726 32.66 -19.68 -7.69
CA TYR A 726 32.94 -20.76 -6.73
C TYR A 726 33.42 -22.04 -7.43
N ARG A 727 34.73 -22.13 -7.68
CA ARG A 727 35.35 -23.24 -8.45
C ARG A 727 35.32 -24.60 -7.74
N CYS A 728 35.11 -24.61 -6.42
CA CYS A 728 35.18 -25.82 -5.60
C CYS A 728 33.89 -26.63 -5.51
N VAL A 729 32.79 -26.11 -6.06
CA VAL A 729 31.50 -26.80 -6.15
C VAL A 729 31.34 -27.41 -7.55
N ASP A 730 30.97 -28.68 -7.62
CA ASP A 730 30.56 -29.35 -8.86
C ASP A 730 29.14 -28.89 -9.27
N TRP A 731 29.06 -27.67 -9.80
CA TRP A 731 27.80 -27.07 -10.28
C TRP A 731 27.13 -27.87 -11.39
N ASP A 732 27.89 -28.63 -12.19
CA ASP A 732 27.30 -29.50 -13.19
C ASP A 732 26.54 -30.66 -12.56
N ARG A 733 27.06 -31.21 -11.46
CA ARG A 733 26.33 -32.21 -10.68
C ARG A 733 25.12 -31.59 -9.98
N VAL A 734 25.17 -30.34 -9.52
CA VAL A 734 23.97 -29.63 -8.99
C VAL A 734 22.85 -29.58 -10.04
N VAL A 735 23.18 -29.35 -11.31
CA VAL A 735 22.18 -29.27 -12.40
C VAL A 735 21.69 -30.65 -12.84
N ARG A 736 22.59 -31.65 -12.90
CA ARG A 736 22.29 -33.02 -13.37
C ARG A 736 21.61 -33.89 -12.30
N ASP A 737 22.08 -33.81 -11.06
CA ASP A 737 21.66 -34.64 -9.93
C ASP A 737 21.47 -33.77 -8.67
N PRO A 738 20.36 -33.00 -8.60
CA PRO A 738 20.14 -32.03 -7.54
C PRO A 738 19.96 -32.71 -6.17
N PRO A 739 20.88 -32.51 -5.20
CA PRO A 739 20.90 -33.31 -3.98
C PRO A 739 19.70 -33.08 -3.06
N ARG A 740 19.33 -34.10 -2.28
CA ARG A 740 18.07 -34.11 -1.50
C ARG A 740 18.15 -33.42 -0.15
N ASP A 741 19.35 -33.27 0.42
CA ASP A 741 19.58 -32.67 1.74
C ASP A 741 20.82 -31.76 1.79
N TYR A 742 20.97 -31.02 2.88
CA TYR A 742 22.07 -30.09 3.12
C TYR A 742 23.43 -30.79 3.31
N GLY A 743 23.45 -32.04 3.79
CA GLY A 743 24.68 -32.79 4.04
C GLY A 743 25.36 -33.24 2.74
N GLN A 744 24.61 -33.40 1.65
CA GLN A 744 25.11 -33.77 0.33
C GLN A 744 25.85 -32.64 -0.40
N VAL A 745 25.78 -31.39 0.07
CA VAL A 745 26.52 -30.24 -0.50
C VAL A 745 28.03 -30.48 -0.47
N TYR A 746 28.53 -31.07 0.63
CA TYR A 746 29.94 -31.45 0.79
C TYR A 746 30.33 -32.70 0.00
N ALA A 747 29.38 -33.43 -0.59
CA ALA A 747 29.69 -34.57 -1.45
C ALA A 747 29.91 -34.17 -2.92
N LEU A 748 29.79 -32.86 -3.23
CA LEU A 748 29.90 -32.27 -4.57
C LEU A 748 31.25 -31.61 -4.84
N HIS A 749 32.30 -31.97 -4.11
CA HIS A 749 33.63 -31.41 -4.37
C HIS A 749 34.23 -31.93 -5.67
N GLY A 750 34.76 -31.02 -6.49
CA GLY A 750 35.67 -31.39 -7.57
C GLY A 750 37.00 -31.87 -6.99
N ASN A 751 37.66 -32.82 -7.66
CA ASN A 751 38.90 -33.49 -7.20
C ASN A 751 40.16 -32.57 -7.06
N GLY A 752 40.02 -31.25 -6.96
CA GLY A 752 41.12 -30.30 -7.07
C GLY A 752 41.05 -29.06 -6.17
N CYS A 753 40.24 -29.08 -5.10
CA CYS A 753 40.23 -28.01 -4.09
C CYS A 753 40.92 -28.47 -2.79
N PRO A 754 41.78 -27.61 -2.19
CA PRO A 754 42.52 -27.93 -0.97
C PRO A 754 41.65 -28.04 0.27
#